data_AF-A0A9W2WA20-F1
#
_entry.id   AF-A0A9W2WA20-F1
#
_cell.length_a   1.000
_cell.length_b   1.000
_cell.length_c   1.000
_cell.angle_alpha   90.00
_cell.angle_beta   90.00
_cell.angle_gamma   90.00
#
_symmetry.space_group_name_H-M   'P 1'
#
loop_
_entity.id
_entity.type
_entity.pdbx_description
1 polymer ?
#
loop_
_entity_poly.entity_id
_entity_poly.type
_entity_poly.pdbx_seq_one_letter_code
_entity_poly.pdbx_strand_id
1 'polypeptide(L)'
;MDTNRGLPAIESHRVLHIWITENLKMVPVPERAYGNFFEEHCYIVLHVPQSLKATSGAPKDLHYWVGKEAGVEAQDTAGSFVQHLQEALGGATVQHREAQGHESACFRSYFRPGIIYRKGGLASALKHVETNVYNIQRLLRIRAGKHVSASEVELSWHSFNKSDIFLLDLGKMMIQWNGPKTSTAEKARGLALTRSLQDRERGGRAQIGVVDDEAEATDLMQIMEAVLGCRVGNLHTAMPSKSIDQLQKANVRLYHVYEKGKDVVIQELSTCPLAQDLLQEENCYILDQGGFKIYVWQGRMTSLQEKKAAFSRALGFIQAKGYPSYTNVEVVDEGAESAAFKQLFRSWSGEQRKNKHLRGVGKLLQVKLDVGKLHSHPELAAQLRMVDDGSGKVEVWSIQDSCRQPVDPTHHGQLCAGNCYLVLYTYQKMGLVQYILYLWQGLQAAAHKIKALKSNAEELDLQYHGVLVQEHVTMGSEPPHFLAIFQGQLVIFQGSAGHDGKGQPESATRLFHVRGTDSYNTWTLEVPARASALNSNDIFLLTTAGLCYLWFGKGCSGDQREMARTVVTVISRKDKEMVLEGQEPPHFWEALGGRAPYPSDKRAGREVVSSTRPRPGPLCGPDLPVAGGSCEPVEAGGRGLGPGVPEDPPRREEPGHAYRAGQAGPRASHLHWMVPHLGPLQMDEQSVL
;
A
#
# COMPACT_ATOMS: atom_id res chain seq x y z
N MET A 1 32.49 -35.70 11.01
CA MET A 1 32.43 -35.70 9.54
C MET A 1 32.56 -34.25 9.09
N ASP A 2 33.62 -33.93 8.38
CA ASP A 2 33.92 -32.59 7.87
C ASP A 2 32.83 -32.11 6.89
N THR A 3 32.09 -31.06 7.24
CA THR A 3 31.10 -30.40 6.35
C THR A 3 31.68 -29.18 5.61
N ASN A 4 32.99 -28.96 5.69
CA ASN A 4 33.68 -27.93 4.91
C ASN A 4 33.95 -28.43 3.47
N ARG A 5 32.91 -28.50 2.62
CA ARG A 5 32.98 -28.53 1.14
C ARG A 5 31.55 -28.60 0.57
N GLY A 6 30.99 -27.47 0.14
CA GLY A 6 29.69 -27.50 -0.55
C GLY A 6 29.06 -26.14 -0.84
N LEU A 7 29.53 -25.05 -0.22
CA LEU A 7 29.03 -23.72 -0.56
C LEU A 7 29.59 -23.27 -1.93
N PRO A 8 28.74 -22.98 -2.91
CA PRO A 8 29.17 -22.44 -4.19
C PRO A 8 29.74 -21.03 -4.03
N ALA A 9 30.67 -20.64 -4.92
CA ALA A 9 31.27 -19.31 -4.89
C ALA A 9 30.20 -18.22 -5.08
N ILE A 10 30.27 -17.19 -4.25
CA ILE A 10 29.43 -16.00 -4.36
C ILE A 10 30.18 -14.98 -5.20
N GLU A 11 29.63 -14.63 -6.36
CA GLU A 11 30.25 -13.68 -7.27
C GLU A 11 29.88 -12.26 -6.84
N SER A 12 30.85 -11.52 -6.31
CA SER A 12 30.65 -10.19 -5.72
C SER A 12 30.06 -9.12 -6.66
N HIS A 13 30.14 -9.36 -7.97
CA HIS A 13 29.61 -8.47 -9.01
C HIS A 13 28.18 -8.82 -9.46
N ARG A 14 27.53 -9.83 -8.88
CA ARG A 14 26.13 -10.18 -9.20
C ARG A 14 25.16 -9.67 -8.14
N VAL A 15 24.00 -9.18 -8.60
CA VAL A 15 22.92 -8.67 -7.75
C VAL A 15 22.07 -9.79 -7.16
N LEU A 16 21.88 -10.89 -7.90
CA LEU A 16 21.01 -12.00 -7.51
C LEU A 16 21.70 -13.34 -7.77
N HIS A 17 21.69 -14.22 -6.78
CA HIS A 17 22.18 -15.59 -6.89
C HIS A 17 21.06 -16.56 -6.51
N ILE A 18 20.85 -17.60 -7.31
CA ILE A 18 19.81 -18.60 -7.08
C ILE A 18 20.43 -20.00 -7.12
N TRP A 19 20.12 -20.78 -6.09
CA TRP A 19 20.49 -22.19 -6.00
C TRP A 19 19.26 -23.04 -5.75
N ILE A 20 19.28 -24.26 -6.29
CA ILE A 20 18.28 -25.30 -6.04
C ILE A 20 18.91 -26.40 -5.20
N THR A 21 18.14 -26.95 -4.26
CA THR A 21 18.55 -28.13 -3.50
C THR A 21 18.12 -29.39 -4.23
N GLU A 22 19.08 -30.16 -4.72
CA GLU A 22 18.86 -31.42 -5.44
C GLU A 22 19.88 -32.46 -4.94
N ASN A 23 19.41 -33.69 -4.64
CA ASN A 23 20.25 -34.79 -4.15
C ASN A 23 21.14 -34.39 -2.95
N LEU A 24 20.56 -33.68 -1.98
CA LEU A 24 21.23 -33.16 -0.78
C LEU A 24 22.40 -32.19 -1.06
N LYS A 25 22.44 -31.61 -2.26
CA LYS A 25 23.46 -30.64 -2.68
C LYS A 25 22.82 -29.33 -3.12
N MET A 26 23.58 -28.26 -2.95
CA MET A 26 23.21 -26.92 -3.41
C MET A 26 23.81 -26.68 -4.79
N VAL A 27 22.96 -26.57 -5.82
CA VAL A 27 23.37 -26.46 -7.23
C VAL A 27 22.98 -25.07 -7.77
N PRO A 28 23.89 -24.32 -8.44
CA PRO A 28 23.56 -23.03 -9.01
C PRO A 28 22.56 -23.17 -10.16
N VAL A 29 21.54 -22.31 -10.15
CA VAL A 29 20.55 -22.23 -11.24
C VAL A 29 21.12 -21.35 -12.35
N PRO A 30 21.03 -21.76 -13.63
CA PRO A 30 21.42 -20.89 -14.76
C PRO A 30 20.56 -19.63 -14.84
N GLU A 31 21.14 -18.48 -15.17
CA GLU A 31 20.42 -17.19 -15.23
C GLU A 31 19.22 -17.19 -16.17
N ARG A 32 19.33 -17.89 -17.31
CA ARG A 32 18.21 -18.09 -18.25
C ARG A 32 16.98 -18.72 -17.58
N ALA A 33 17.17 -19.48 -16.51
CA ALA A 33 16.12 -20.16 -15.75
C ALA A 33 15.64 -19.38 -14.52
N TYR A 34 16.14 -18.15 -14.26
CA TYR A 34 15.71 -17.37 -13.09
C TYR A 34 14.21 -17.05 -13.14
N GLY A 35 13.50 -17.29 -12.04
CA GLY A 35 12.04 -17.17 -12.02
C GLY A 35 11.30 -18.46 -12.39
N ASN A 36 11.98 -19.50 -12.85
CA ASN A 36 11.43 -20.86 -12.94
C ASN A 36 11.72 -21.61 -11.64
N PHE A 37 10.68 -22.03 -10.94
CA PHE A 37 10.78 -22.78 -9.69
C PHE A 37 10.05 -24.11 -9.81
N PHE A 38 10.67 -25.17 -9.34
CA PHE A 38 10.11 -26.52 -9.34
C PHE A 38 9.32 -26.77 -8.05
N GLU A 39 8.09 -27.28 -8.17
CA GLU A 39 7.18 -27.47 -7.02
C GLU A 39 7.68 -28.52 -6.02
N GLU A 40 8.49 -29.47 -6.48
CA GLU A 40 9.06 -30.58 -5.68
C GLU A 40 10.35 -30.21 -4.93
N HIS A 41 10.88 -28.99 -5.16
CA HIS A 41 12.21 -28.59 -4.68
C HIS A 41 12.17 -27.35 -3.78
N CYS A 42 13.27 -27.17 -3.07
CA CYS A 42 13.57 -25.94 -2.35
C CYS A 42 14.65 -25.13 -3.07
N TYR A 43 14.58 -23.82 -2.90
CA TYR A 43 15.51 -22.87 -3.50
C TYR A 43 16.06 -21.93 -2.45
N ILE A 44 17.31 -21.54 -2.65
CA ILE A 44 17.98 -20.51 -1.85
C ILE A 44 18.28 -19.36 -2.79
N VAL A 45 17.80 -18.16 -2.46
CA VAL A 45 17.96 -16.96 -3.27
C VAL A 45 18.64 -15.89 -2.44
N LEU A 46 19.82 -15.47 -2.85
CA LEU A 46 20.57 -14.39 -2.22
C LEU A 46 20.52 -13.15 -3.11
N HIS A 47 19.94 -12.09 -2.58
CA HIS A 47 20.00 -10.76 -3.17
C HIS A 47 21.06 -9.91 -2.46
N VAL A 48 22.02 -9.41 -3.23
CA VAL A 48 23.09 -8.52 -2.77
C VAL A 48 22.84 -7.15 -3.38
N PRO A 49 22.39 -6.15 -2.58
CA PRO A 49 22.11 -4.83 -3.11
C PRO A 49 23.36 -4.19 -3.71
N GLN A 50 23.38 -4.00 -5.04
CA GLN A 50 24.37 -3.15 -5.69
C GLN A 50 23.82 -1.73 -5.75
N SER A 51 24.23 -0.89 -4.81
CA SER A 51 24.03 0.54 -4.97
C SER A 51 25.39 1.22 -5.07
N LEU A 52 25.59 2.00 -6.13
CA LEU A 52 26.70 2.96 -6.26
C LEU A 52 26.68 4.04 -5.15
N LYS A 53 25.63 4.07 -4.31
CA LYS A 53 25.46 4.92 -3.14
C LYS A 53 25.35 4.14 -1.82
N ALA A 54 25.47 2.80 -1.84
CA ALA A 54 25.50 2.02 -0.61
C ALA A 54 26.86 2.21 0.08
N THR A 55 26.83 2.79 1.27
CA THR A 55 27.87 2.55 2.26
C THR A 55 28.07 1.04 2.42
N SER A 56 29.33 0.60 2.53
CA SER A 56 29.68 -0.73 3.01
C SER A 56 28.76 -1.12 4.18
N GLY A 57 27.87 -2.12 3.99
CA GLY A 57 26.94 -2.59 5.02
C GLY A 57 25.42 -2.55 4.72
N ALA A 58 24.97 -2.41 3.47
CA ALA A 58 23.54 -2.65 3.17
C ALA A 58 23.16 -4.12 3.49
N PRO A 59 22.01 -4.37 4.13
CA PRO A 59 21.63 -5.72 4.51
C PRO A 59 21.41 -6.58 3.27
N LYS A 60 21.89 -7.82 3.31
CA LYS A 60 21.68 -8.80 2.24
C LYS A 60 20.37 -9.54 2.53
N ASP A 61 19.58 -9.82 1.51
CA ASP A 61 18.35 -10.60 1.65
C ASP A 61 18.60 -12.05 1.25
N LEU A 62 18.46 -12.97 2.20
CA LEU A 62 18.59 -14.40 1.99
C LEU A 62 17.21 -15.05 2.07
N HIS A 63 16.67 -15.45 0.93
CA HIS A 63 15.37 -16.10 0.84
C HIS A 63 15.53 -17.62 0.73
N TYR A 64 14.69 -18.32 1.47
CA TYR A 64 14.48 -19.75 1.42
C TYR A 64 13.09 -20.01 0.86
N TRP A 65 13.01 -20.44 -0.40
CA TRP A 65 11.74 -20.72 -1.08
C TRP A 65 11.43 -22.21 -1.04
N VAL A 66 10.20 -22.55 -0.64
CA VAL A 66 9.70 -23.91 -0.47
C VAL A 66 8.59 -24.19 -1.47
N GLY A 67 8.83 -25.19 -2.33
CA GLY A 67 7.84 -25.71 -3.27
C GLY A 67 6.69 -26.42 -2.56
N LYS A 68 5.51 -26.42 -3.19
CA LYS A 68 4.29 -27.00 -2.62
C LYS A 68 4.40 -28.52 -2.39
N GLU A 69 5.17 -29.21 -3.22
CA GLU A 69 5.38 -30.66 -3.19
C GLU A 69 6.78 -31.03 -2.64
N ALA A 70 7.49 -30.05 -2.06
CA ALA A 70 8.84 -30.28 -1.53
C ALA A 70 8.82 -31.20 -0.30
N GLY A 71 9.56 -32.31 -0.39
CA GLY A 71 9.70 -33.28 0.71
C GLY A 71 10.42 -32.71 1.94
N VAL A 72 10.13 -33.29 3.12
CA VAL A 72 10.69 -32.84 4.41
C VAL A 72 12.22 -32.85 4.41
N GLU A 73 12.85 -33.89 3.86
CA GLU A 73 14.30 -34.01 3.78
C GLU A 73 14.95 -32.89 2.94
N ALA A 74 14.31 -32.49 1.84
CA ALA A 74 14.77 -31.37 1.01
C ALA A 74 14.66 -30.04 1.77
N GLN A 75 13.59 -29.87 2.55
CA GLN A 75 13.39 -28.68 3.38
C GLN A 75 14.43 -28.58 4.50
N ASP A 76 14.70 -29.69 5.21
CA ASP A 76 15.70 -29.74 6.29
C ASP A 76 17.11 -29.45 5.76
N THR A 77 17.43 -30.03 4.61
CA THR A 77 18.72 -29.78 3.92
C THR A 77 18.86 -28.32 3.52
N ALA A 78 17.83 -27.74 2.91
CA ALA A 78 17.83 -26.35 2.52
C ALA A 78 17.97 -25.41 3.73
N GLY A 79 17.28 -25.71 4.84
CA GLY A 79 17.42 -24.99 6.10
C GLY A 79 18.85 -25.00 6.64
N SER A 80 19.52 -26.16 6.59
CA SER A 80 20.94 -26.27 6.99
C SER A 80 21.85 -25.42 6.09
N PHE A 81 21.62 -25.41 4.77
CA PHE A 81 22.39 -24.55 3.85
C PHE A 81 22.17 -23.06 4.09
N VAL A 82 20.93 -22.62 4.35
CA VAL A 82 20.61 -21.22 4.69
C VAL A 82 21.37 -20.81 5.95
N GLN A 83 21.40 -21.67 6.97
CA GLN A 83 22.15 -21.42 8.20
C GLN A 83 23.67 -21.29 7.95
N HIS A 84 24.26 -22.22 7.20
CA HIS A 84 25.69 -22.14 6.86
C HIS A 84 26.02 -20.89 6.01
N LEU A 85 25.14 -20.51 5.08
CA LEU A 85 25.31 -19.29 4.28
C LEU A 85 25.22 -18.04 5.15
N GLN A 86 24.30 -17.98 6.11
CA GLN A 86 24.22 -16.87 7.05
C GLN A 86 25.53 -16.71 7.82
N GLU A 87 26.08 -17.80 8.34
CA GLU A 87 27.36 -17.81 9.06
C GLU A 87 28.52 -17.34 8.17
N ALA A 88 28.55 -17.78 6.90
CA ALA A 88 29.58 -17.40 5.95
C ALA A 88 29.46 -15.95 5.44
N LEU A 89 28.23 -15.45 5.26
CA LEU A 89 27.97 -14.14 4.67
C LEU A 89 28.40 -12.99 5.58
N GLY A 90 28.35 -13.20 6.90
CA GLY A 90 28.73 -12.25 7.94
C GLY A 90 27.93 -10.93 7.93
N GLY A 91 27.60 -10.40 9.11
CA GLY A 91 26.91 -9.11 9.24
C GLY A 91 25.40 -9.16 8.98
N ALA A 92 24.77 -7.98 8.90
CA ALA A 92 23.32 -7.79 8.81
C ALA A 92 22.72 -8.50 7.59
N THR A 93 22.08 -9.65 7.81
CA THR A 93 21.39 -10.42 6.77
C THR A 93 19.95 -10.61 7.19
N VAL A 94 19.01 -10.28 6.31
CA VAL A 94 17.59 -10.54 6.56
C VAL A 94 17.25 -11.89 5.94
N GLN A 95 16.74 -12.82 6.74
CA GLN A 95 16.31 -14.11 6.23
C GLN A 95 14.82 -14.11 5.97
N HIS A 96 14.42 -14.70 4.86
CA HIS A 96 13.02 -14.79 4.47
C HIS A 96 12.66 -16.25 4.19
N ARG A 97 11.56 -16.73 4.76
CA ARG A 97 10.91 -17.97 4.35
C ARG A 97 9.78 -17.63 3.38
N GLU A 98 9.89 -18.16 2.18
CA GLU A 98 8.96 -17.96 1.08
C GLU A 98 8.27 -19.29 0.76
N ALA A 99 6.94 -19.32 0.74
CA ALA A 99 6.18 -20.49 0.32
C ALA A 99 5.58 -20.26 -1.07
N GLN A 100 5.56 -21.31 -1.90
CA GLN A 100 4.98 -21.27 -3.23
C GLN A 100 3.57 -20.65 -3.23
N GLY A 101 3.38 -19.61 -4.04
CA GLY A 101 2.10 -18.88 -4.18
C GLY A 101 1.83 -17.85 -3.09
N HIS A 102 2.62 -17.83 -2.02
CA HIS A 102 2.51 -16.94 -0.86
C HIS A 102 3.75 -16.06 -0.67
N GLU A 103 4.61 -15.95 -1.67
CA GLU A 103 5.88 -15.21 -1.59
C GLU A 103 5.69 -13.74 -1.25
N SER A 104 6.67 -13.20 -0.51
CA SER A 104 6.75 -11.80 -0.12
C SER A 104 6.83 -10.87 -1.34
N ALA A 105 6.39 -9.62 -1.15
CA ALA A 105 6.54 -8.59 -2.18
C ALA A 105 8.02 -8.33 -2.52
N CYS A 106 8.92 -8.51 -1.54
CA CYS A 106 10.36 -8.40 -1.73
C CYS A 106 10.86 -9.45 -2.74
N PHE A 107 10.58 -10.73 -2.47
CA PHE A 107 10.96 -11.82 -3.36
C PHE A 107 10.39 -11.69 -4.77
N ARG A 108 9.11 -11.32 -4.87
CA ARG A 108 8.44 -11.13 -6.17
C ARG A 108 9.04 -9.97 -6.99
N SER A 109 9.62 -8.98 -6.34
CA SER A 109 10.22 -7.81 -7.02
C SER A 109 11.44 -8.17 -7.87
N TYR A 110 12.13 -9.27 -7.54
CA TYR A 110 13.30 -9.75 -8.28
C TYR A 110 12.91 -10.32 -9.65
N PHE A 111 11.67 -10.77 -9.81
CA PHE A 111 11.18 -11.44 -11.00
C PHE A 111 10.11 -10.60 -11.70
N ARG A 112 10.50 -9.42 -12.24
CA ARG A 112 9.57 -8.47 -12.88
C ARG A 112 8.64 -9.09 -13.95
N PRO A 113 9.09 -10.01 -14.82
CA PRO A 113 8.20 -10.67 -15.78
C PRO A 113 7.17 -11.60 -15.13
N GLY A 114 7.47 -12.12 -13.94
CA GLY A 114 6.66 -13.08 -13.20
C GLY A 114 7.43 -14.31 -12.76
N ILE A 115 6.79 -15.10 -11.89
CA ILE A 115 7.31 -16.38 -11.38
C ILE A 115 6.57 -17.54 -12.06
N ILE A 116 7.28 -18.58 -12.45
CA ILE A 116 6.72 -19.77 -13.11
C ILE A 116 6.97 -20.99 -12.23
N TYR A 117 5.89 -21.66 -11.83
CA TYR A 117 5.93 -22.92 -11.10
C TYR A 117 5.86 -24.08 -12.09
N ARG A 118 6.86 -24.96 -12.03
CA ARG A 118 7.06 -26.10 -12.92
C ARG A 118 6.97 -27.41 -12.17
N LYS A 119 6.49 -28.45 -12.85
CA LYS A 119 6.50 -29.82 -12.31
C LYS A 119 7.82 -30.53 -12.64
N GLY A 120 8.23 -31.50 -11.81
CA GLY A 120 9.50 -32.24 -11.95
C GLY A 120 10.71 -31.52 -11.36
N GLY A 121 11.94 -31.90 -11.79
CA GLY A 121 13.21 -31.42 -11.21
C GLY A 121 14.24 -30.89 -12.23
N LEU A 122 15.37 -30.38 -11.73
CA LEU A 122 16.41 -29.71 -12.53
C LEU A 122 17.05 -30.65 -13.57
N ALA A 123 17.29 -31.91 -13.23
CA ALA A 123 17.82 -32.90 -14.18
C ALA A 123 16.87 -33.15 -15.39
N SER A 124 15.55 -33.05 -15.18
CA SER A 124 14.56 -33.10 -16.27
C SER A 124 14.57 -31.82 -17.10
N ALA A 125 14.74 -30.67 -16.42
CA ALA A 125 14.77 -29.36 -17.05
C ALA A 125 16.02 -29.10 -17.91
N LEU A 126 17.21 -29.47 -17.44
CA LEU A 126 18.47 -29.32 -18.17
C LEU A 126 18.49 -30.21 -19.42
N LYS A 127 17.97 -31.44 -19.32
CA LYS A 127 17.75 -32.31 -20.49
C LYS A 127 16.80 -31.68 -21.51
N HIS A 128 15.72 -31.03 -21.05
CA HIS A 128 14.76 -30.34 -21.94
C HIS A 128 15.31 -29.07 -22.58
N VAL A 129 16.13 -28.30 -21.86
CA VAL A 129 16.73 -27.04 -22.34
C VAL A 129 17.79 -27.28 -23.43
N GLU A 130 18.46 -28.43 -23.43
CA GLU A 130 19.55 -28.71 -24.38
C GLU A 130 19.13 -29.51 -25.62
N THR A 131 18.05 -30.32 -25.56
CA THR A 131 17.73 -31.24 -26.67
C THR A 131 16.39 -30.98 -27.39
N ASN A 132 15.46 -30.20 -26.84
CA ASN A 132 14.10 -30.09 -27.39
C ASN A 132 13.46 -28.69 -27.25
N VAL A 133 14.15 -27.61 -27.63
CA VAL A 133 13.58 -26.23 -27.59
C VAL A 133 12.27 -26.09 -28.39
N TYR A 134 12.02 -27.00 -29.35
CA TYR A 134 10.87 -26.97 -30.25
C TYR A 134 9.89 -28.14 -30.11
N ASN A 135 10.18 -29.16 -29.29
CA ASN A 135 9.29 -30.31 -29.05
C ASN A 135 8.78 -30.27 -27.61
N ILE A 136 8.14 -29.16 -27.24
CA ILE A 136 7.54 -28.94 -25.93
C ILE A 136 6.03 -28.87 -26.14
N GLN A 137 5.28 -29.50 -25.24
CA GLN A 137 3.84 -29.40 -25.17
C GLN A 137 3.44 -29.30 -23.71
N ARG A 138 3.04 -28.10 -23.27
CA ARG A 138 2.63 -27.84 -21.89
C ARG A 138 1.54 -26.78 -21.83
N LEU A 139 0.78 -26.78 -20.74
CA LEU A 139 -0.23 -25.77 -20.46
C LEU A 139 0.15 -25.02 -19.19
N LEU A 140 0.22 -23.70 -19.27
CA LEU A 140 0.47 -22.82 -18.13
C LEU A 140 -0.79 -22.03 -17.81
N ARG A 141 -1.23 -22.06 -16.54
CA ARG A 141 -2.26 -21.15 -16.03
C ARG A 141 -1.59 -19.89 -15.49
N ILE A 142 -1.82 -18.75 -16.13
CA ILE A 142 -1.29 -17.44 -15.79
C ILE A 142 -2.30 -16.68 -14.93
N ARG A 143 -1.88 -16.27 -13.73
CA ARG A 143 -2.60 -15.34 -12.84
C ARG A 143 -1.87 -14.01 -12.83
N ALA A 144 -2.44 -13.03 -13.54
CA ALA A 144 -1.80 -11.75 -13.83
C ALA A 144 -2.34 -10.60 -12.97
N GLY A 145 -2.45 -10.79 -11.64
CA GLY A 145 -2.89 -9.75 -10.70
C GLY A 145 -1.84 -8.64 -10.50
N LYS A 146 -1.67 -8.12 -9.27
CA LYS A 146 -0.59 -7.15 -8.96
C LYS A 146 0.80 -7.70 -9.29
N HIS A 147 0.98 -9.01 -9.11
CA HIS A 147 2.18 -9.74 -9.50
C HIS A 147 1.76 -10.88 -10.41
N VAL A 148 2.57 -11.17 -11.44
CA VAL A 148 2.28 -12.22 -12.41
C VAL A 148 2.89 -13.53 -11.93
N SER A 149 2.11 -14.60 -11.93
CA SER A 149 2.62 -15.95 -11.78
C SER A 149 1.98 -16.92 -12.77
N ALA A 150 2.71 -17.96 -13.15
CA ALA A 150 2.21 -19.04 -13.98
C ALA A 150 2.42 -20.39 -13.29
N SER A 151 1.46 -21.29 -13.39
CA SER A 151 1.59 -22.67 -12.90
C SER A 151 1.41 -23.64 -14.06
N GLU A 152 2.27 -24.66 -14.13
CA GLU A 152 2.06 -25.78 -15.04
C GLU A 152 0.86 -26.63 -14.60
N VAL A 153 -0.11 -26.77 -15.50
CA VAL A 153 -1.38 -27.48 -15.27
C VAL A 153 -1.54 -28.63 -16.26
N GLU A 154 -2.51 -29.50 -16.01
CA GLU A 154 -2.81 -30.60 -16.91
C GLU A 154 -3.18 -30.06 -18.30
N LEU A 155 -2.63 -30.68 -19.34
CA LEU A 155 -2.86 -30.35 -20.74
C LEU A 155 -4.26 -30.81 -21.19
N SER A 156 -5.29 -30.17 -20.67
CA SER A 156 -6.69 -30.60 -20.80
C SER A 156 -7.63 -29.41 -20.67
N TRP A 157 -8.77 -29.44 -21.37
CA TRP A 157 -9.82 -28.43 -21.24
C TRP A 157 -10.38 -28.31 -19.81
N HIS A 158 -10.25 -29.35 -19.00
CA HIS A 158 -10.67 -29.35 -17.59
C HIS A 158 -9.87 -28.35 -16.74
N SER A 159 -8.66 -27.99 -17.15
CA SER A 159 -7.83 -26.98 -16.49
C SER A 159 -8.34 -25.55 -16.72
N PHE A 160 -9.04 -25.30 -17.83
CA PHE A 160 -9.46 -23.96 -18.24
C PHE A 160 -10.63 -23.45 -17.41
N ASN A 161 -10.62 -22.15 -17.12
CA ASN A 161 -11.70 -21.47 -16.42
C ASN A 161 -11.96 -20.09 -17.02
N LYS A 162 -13.10 -19.49 -16.65
CA LYS A 162 -13.56 -18.23 -17.27
C LYS A 162 -12.80 -16.97 -16.83
N SER A 163 -11.97 -17.03 -15.79
CA SER A 163 -11.39 -15.84 -15.14
C SER A 163 -9.87 -15.77 -15.15
N ASP A 164 -9.17 -16.82 -15.58
CA ASP A 164 -7.72 -16.86 -15.69
C ASP A 164 -7.27 -16.82 -17.15
N ILE A 165 -5.97 -16.59 -17.34
CA ILE A 165 -5.30 -16.65 -18.65
C ILE A 165 -4.58 -18.00 -18.74
N PHE A 166 -4.60 -18.63 -19.90
CA PHE A 166 -3.91 -19.89 -20.15
C PHE A 166 -2.95 -19.73 -21.32
N LEU A 167 -1.77 -20.31 -21.20
CA LEU A 167 -0.76 -20.31 -22.24
C LEU A 167 -0.49 -21.75 -22.65
N LEU A 168 -0.97 -22.12 -23.84
CA LEU A 168 -0.64 -23.40 -24.48
C LEU A 168 0.66 -23.24 -25.25
N ASP A 169 1.67 -23.96 -24.83
CA ASP A 169 3.03 -23.82 -25.33
C ASP A 169 3.45 -25.07 -26.10
N LEU A 170 3.59 -24.91 -27.42
CA LEU A 170 3.86 -25.96 -28.40
C LEU A 170 5.28 -25.85 -29.01
N GLY A 171 6.20 -25.18 -28.32
CA GLY A 171 7.58 -24.99 -28.81
C GLY A 171 7.69 -23.87 -29.86
N LYS A 172 7.22 -24.13 -31.09
CA LYS A 172 7.26 -23.15 -32.21
C LYS A 172 6.11 -22.14 -32.17
N MET A 173 5.00 -22.51 -31.54
CA MET A 173 3.80 -21.69 -31.39
C MET A 173 3.43 -21.63 -29.92
N MET A 174 3.00 -20.46 -29.48
CA MET A 174 2.55 -20.17 -28.12
C MET A 174 1.19 -19.49 -28.22
N ILE A 175 0.15 -20.13 -27.69
CA ILE A 175 -1.23 -19.62 -27.78
C ILE A 175 -1.66 -19.16 -26.39
N GLN A 176 -1.86 -17.86 -26.24
CA GLN A 176 -2.44 -17.27 -25.04
C GLN A 176 -3.96 -17.20 -25.20
N TRP A 177 -4.68 -17.99 -24.42
CA TRP A 177 -6.12 -17.96 -24.32
C TRP A 177 -6.54 -17.13 -23.11
N ASN A 178 -7.37 -16.11 -23.31
CA ASN A 178 -7.81 -15.20 -22.27
C ASN A 178 -9.23 -15.54 -21.84
N GLY A 179 -9.43 -15.85 -20.54
CA GLY A 179 -10.77 -16.08 -20.01
C GLY A 179 -11.68 -14.86 -20.21
N PRO A 180 -12.98 -15.04 -20.50
CA PRO A 180 -13.91 -13.94 -20.80
C PRO A 180 -14.12 -12.97 -19.63
N LYS A 181 -13.79 -13.36 -18.39
CA LYS A 181 -13.86 -12.49 -17.20
C LYS A 181 -12.51 -11.83 -16.84
N THR A 182 -11.47 -12.01 -17.66
CA THR A 182 -10.16 -11.38 -17.42
C THR A 182 -10.20 -9.90 -17.83
N SER A 183 -9.61 -9.04 -17.00
CA SER A 183 -9.53 -7.61 -17.31
C SER A 183 -8.45 -7.31 -18.36
N THR A 184 -8.60 -6.21 -19.10
CA THR A 184 -7.60 -5.75 -20.10
C THR A 184 -6.20 -5.61 -19.50
N ALA A 185 -6.11 -5.16 -18.25
CA ALA A 185 -4.83 -5.01 -17.54
C ALA A 185 -4.18 -6.37 -17.21
N GLU A 186 -4.98 -7.38 -16.85
CA GLU A 186 -4.48 -8.76 -16.64
C GLU A 186 -4.01 -9.37 -17.95
N LYS A 187 -4.78 -9.21 -19.03
CA LYS A 187 -4.43 -9.68 -20.38
C LYS A 187 -3.08 -9.12 -20.85
N ALA A 188 -2.86 -7.81 -20.68
CA ALA A 188 -1.60 -7.15 -21.03
C ALA A 188 -0.41 -7.67 -20.20
N ARG A 189 -0.60 -7.89 -18.89
CA ARG A 189 0.44 -8.46 -18.02
C ARG A 189 0.73 -9.94 -18.34
N GLY A 190 -0.30 -10.72 -18.68
CA GLY A 190 -0.14 -12.10 -19.16
C GLY A 190 0.66 -12.16 -20.45
N LEU A 191 0.36 -11.27 -21.41
CA LEU A 191 1.11 -11.17 -22.67
C LEU A 191 2.57 -10.77 -22.47
N ALA A 192 2.86 -9.88 -21.50
CA ALA A 192 4.23 -9.53 -21.15
C ALA A 192 5.02 -10.76 -20.64
N LEU A 193 4.40 -11.63 -19.82
CA LEU A 193 5.02 -12.90 -19.42
C LEU A 193 5.22 -13.84 -20.62
N THR A 194 4.22 -13.98 -21.49
CA THR A 194 4.30 -14.81 -22.71
C THR A 194 5.46 -14.38 -23.61
N ARG A 195 5.64 -13.07 -23.83
CA ARG A 195 6.78 -12.51 -24.57
C ARG A 195 8.11 -12.78 -23.86
N SER A 196 8.15 -12.62 -22.53
CA SER A 196 9.35 -12.95 -21.77
C SER A 196 9.75 -14.42 -21.90
N LEU A 197 8.79 -15.34 -21.95
CA LEU A 197 9.03 -16.76 -22.19
C LEU A 197 9.53 -17.04 -23.61
N GLN A 198 8.94 -16.38 -24.62
CA GLN A 198 9.38 -16.45 -26.00
C GLN A 198 10.86 -16.02 -26.12
N ASP A 199 11.26 -14.92 -25.49
CA ASP A 199 12.63 -14.43 -25.54
C ASP A 199 13.59 -15.36 -24.79
N ARG A 200 13.25 -15.71 -23.55
CA ARG A 200 14.16 -16.45 -22.65
C ARG A 200 14.31 -17.93 -22.99
N GLU A 201 13.22 -18.58 -23.40
CA GLU A 201 13.21 -20.02 -23.65
C GLU A 201 13.27 -20.37 -25.15
N ARG A 202 12.85 -19.46 -26.04
CA ARG A 202 12.82 -19.71 -27.51
C ARG A 202 13.76 -18.82 -28.32
N GLY A 203 14.45 -17.90 -27.66
CA GLY A 203 15.31 -16.92 -28.31
C GLY A 203 14.53 -16.02 -29.28
N GLY A 204 13.29 -15.67 -28.94
CA GLY A 204 12.44 -14.77 -29.73
C GLY A 204 11.78 -15.39 -30.97
N ARG A 205 12.02 -16.69 -31.25
CA ARG A 205 11.65 -17.31 -32.54
C ARG A 205 10.28 -18.01 -32.58
N ALA A 206 9.60 -18.15 -31.45
CA ALA A 206 8.27 -18.76 -31.43
C ALA A 206 7.20 -17.76 -31.90
N GLN A 207 6.14 -18.21 -32.55
CA GLN A 207 4.99 -17.36 -32.88
C GLN A 207 4.05 -17.27 -31.67
N ILE A 208 3.47 -16.08 -31.42
CA ILE A 208 2.49 -15.87 -30.36
C ILE A 208 1.12 -15.62 -31.00
N GLY A 209 0.14 -16.47 -30.69
CA GLY A 209 -1.28 -16.26 -30.98
C GLY A 209 -2.02 -15.84 -29.70
N VAL A 210 -2.98 -14.93 -29.81
CA VAL A 210 -3.83 -14.50 -28.69
C VAL A 210 -5.29 -14.78 -29.04
N VAL A 211 -6.00 -15.46 -28.14
CA VAL A 211 -7.43 -15.76 -28.24
C VAL A 211 -8.15 -14.93 -27.18
N ASP A 212 -8.71 -13.80 -27.61
CA ASP A 212 -9.57 -12.94 -26.79
C ASP A 212 -11.06 -13.26 -26.99
N ASP A 213 -11.44 -13.55 -28.24
CA ASP A 213 -12.74 -14.07 -28.63
C ASP A 213 -12.54 -15.37 -29.43
N GLU A 214 -13.14 -16.45 -28.96
CA GLU A 214 -13.05 -17.77 -29.60
C GLU A 214 -13.72 -17.79 -30.98
N ALA A 215 -14.72 -16.94 -31.22
CA ALA A 215 -15.41 -16.85 -32.50
C ALA A 215 -14.57 -16.12 -33.57
N GLU A 216 -13.70 -15.20 -33.16
CA GLU A 216 -12.81 -14.46 -34.06
C GLU A 216 -11.52 -15.26 -34.34
N ALA A 217 -11.02 -16.01 -33.37
CA ALA A 217 -9.75 -16.73 -33.44
C ALA A 217 -9.89 -18.20 -33.89
N THR A 218 -10.66 -18.45 -34.95
CA THR A 218 -11.00 -19.81 -35.41
C THR A 218 -9.78 -20.69 -35.71
N ASP A 219 -8.75 -20.16 -36.38
CA ASP A 219 -7.52 -20.91 -36.70
C ASP A 219 -6.76 -21.36 -35.44
N LEU A 220 -6.67 -20.48 -34.43
CA LEU A 220 -6.00 -20.80 -33.17
C LEU A 220 -6.80 -21.82 -32.37
N MET A 221 -8.14 -21.72 -32.39
CA MET A 221 -9.02 -22.68 -31.73
C MET A 221 -8.91 -24.07 -32.36
N GLN A 222 -8.81 -24.19 -33.68
CA GLN A 222 -8.58 -25.47 -34.35
C GLN A 222 -7.26 -26.11 -33.91
N ILE A 223 -6.18 -25.33 -33.78
CA ILE A 223 -4.89 -25.82 -33.27
C ILE A 223 -5.05 -26.29 -31.82
N MET A 224 -5.73 -25.52 -30.98
CA MET A 224 -5.98 -25.90 -29.58
C MET A 224 -6.79 -27.19 -29.48
N GLU A 225 -7.83 -27.37 -30.29
CA GLU A 225 -8.66 -28.59 -30.31
C GLU A 225 -7.90 -29.81 -30.86
N ALA A 226 -7.01 -29.62 -31.83
CA ALA A 226 -6.15 -30.70 -32.32
C ALA A 226 -5.20 -31.23 -31.23
N VAL A 227 -4.79 -30.36 -30.29
CA VAL A 227 -3.85 -30.66 -29.21
C VAL A 227 -4.56 -31.13 -27.94
N LEU A 228 -5.67 -30.50 -27.57
CA LEU A 228 -6.40 -30.72 -26.31
C LEU A 228 -7.62 -31.65 -26.48
N GLY A 229 -8.02 -31.95 -27.71
CA GLY A 229 -9.28 -32.60 -28.06
C GLY A 229 -10.45 -31.62 -28.20
N CYS A 230 -11.62 -32.11 -28.60
CA CYS A 230 -12.85 -31.31 -28.64
C CYS A 230 -13.29 -30.92 -27.22
N ARG A 231 -13.67 -29.66 -27.00
CA ARG A 231 -14.14 -29.20 -25.69
C ARG A 231 -15.53 -29.79 -25.39
N VAL A 232 -15.63 -30.60 -24.35
CA VAL A 232 -16.90 -31.18 -23.87
C VAL A 232 -17.38 -30.42 -22.64
N GLY A 233 -18.50 -29.70 -22.77
CA GLY A 233 -19.12 -28.96 -21.67
C GLY A 233 -18.63 -27.52 -21.49
N ASN A 234 -19.19 -26.85 -20.48
CA ASN A 234 -18.89 -25.45 -20.18
C ASN A 234 -17.67 -25.30 -19.26
N LEU A 235 -16.90 -24.23 -19.46
CA LEU A 235 -15.81 -23.85 -18.55
C LEU A 235 -16.33 -23.58 -17.14
N HIS A 236 -15.61 -24.08 -16.14
CA HIS A 236 -15.95 -23.87 -14.74
C HIS A 236 -15.64 -22.42 -14.29
N THR A 237 -16.29 -21.99 -13.22
CA THR A 237 -15.95 -20.72 -12.55
C THR A 237 -14.76 -20.98 -11.63
N ALA A 238 -13.75 -20.11 -11.66
CA ALA A 238 -12.60 -20.29 -10.78
C ALA A 238 -13.01 -20.23 -9.31
N MET A 239 -12.36 -21.05 -8.49
CA MET A 239 -12.51 -20.99 -7.05
C MET A 239 -11.98 -19.65 -6.53
N PRO A 240 -12.72 -18.94 -5.65
CA PRO A 240 -12.22 -17.72 -5.04
C PRO A 240 -10.91 -18.02 -4.31
N SER A 241 -9.86 -17.25 -4.61
CA SER A 241 -8.66 -17.27 -3.78
C SER A 241 -9.06 -16.77 -2.39
N LYS A 242 -8.80 -17.56 -1.34
CA LYS A 242 -8.99 -17.11 0.05
C LYS A 242 -8.08 -15.90 0.29
N SER A 243 -8.62 -14.69 0.16
CA SER A 243 -7.91 -13.47 0.49
C SER A 243 -7.76 -13.40 1.99
N ILE A 244 -6.53 -13.19 2.46
CA ILE A 244 -6.25 -13.01 3.88
C ILE A 244 -6.95 -11.74 4.35
N ASP A 245 -7.80 -11.88 5.37
CA ASP A 245 -8.67 -10.83 5.88
C ASP A 245 -7.84 -9.63 6.36
N GLN A 246 -8.25 -8.42 6.01
CA GLN A 246 -7.61 -7.19 6.47
C GLN A 246 -7.70 -7.07 8.00
N LEU A 247 -8.75 -7.61 8.61
CA LEU A 247 -8.91 -7.68 10.08
C LEU A 247 -7.84 -8.58 10.71
N GLN A 248 -7.47 -9.69 10.06
CA GLN A 248 -6.42 -10.59 10.53
C GLN A 248 -5.05 -9.92 10.49
N LYS A 249 -4.78 -9.10 9.47
CA LYS A 249 -3.51 -8.33 9.35
C LYS A 249 -3.35 -7.23 10.39
N ALA A 250 -4.46 -6.76 11.00
CA ALA A 250 -4.44 -5.72 12.03
C ALA A 250 -4.17 -6.28 13.44
N ASN A 251 -4.32 -7.60 13.64
CA ASN A 251 -4.02 -8.26 14.91
C ASN A 251 -2.52 -8.54 15.02
N VAL A 252 -1.77 -7.51 15.42
CA VAL A 252 -0.33 -7.58 15.63
C VAL A 252 0.00 -7.74 17.11
N ARG A 253 0.81 -8.75 17.43
CA ARG A 253 1.24 -9.08 18.79
C ARG A 253 2.75 -9.26 18.86
N LEU A 254 3.34 -8.80 19.95
CA LEU A 254 4.77 -8.96 20.23
C LEU A 254 4.97 -9.96 21.36
N TYR A 255 5.85 -10.92 21.13
CA TYR A 255 6.23 -11.96 22.07
C TYR A 255 7.72 -11.86 22.39
N HIS A 256 8.08 -12.06 23.65
CA HIS A 256 9.47 -12.23 24.09
C HIS A 256 9.81 -13.71 24.14
N VAL A 257 10.97 -14.06 23.57
CA VAL A 257 11.48 -15.43 23.57
C VAL A 257 12.72 -15.50 24.43
N TYR A 258 12.67 -16.30 25.49
CA TYR A 258 13.79 -16.49 26.40
C TYR A 258 13.86 -17.94 26.89
N GLU A 259 15.06 -18.39 27.25
CA GLU A 259 15.28 -19.72 27.81
C GLU A 259 15.12 -19.69 29.34
N LYS A 260 14.33 -20.62 29.88
CA LYS A 260 14.18 -20.84 31.32
C LYS A 260 14.61 -22.27 31.65
N GLY A 261 15.89 -22.45 31.97
CA GLY A 261 16.47 -23.78 32.19
C GLY A 261 16.69 -24.51 30.87
N LYS A 262 15.95 -25.61 30.64
CA LYS A 262 15.99 -26.35 29.36
C LYS A 262 14.81 -26.01 28.43
N ASP A 263 13.85 -25.22 28.91
CA ASP A 263 12.63 -24.90 28.18
C ASP A 263 12.72 -23.52 27.52
N VAL A 264 12.19 -23.42 26.30
CA VAL A 264 12.02 -22.14 25.61
C VAL A 264 10.65 -21.58 25.96
N VAL A 265 10.61 -20.40 26.56
CA VAL A 265 9.37 -19.72 26.94
C VAL A 265 9.07 -18.60 25.95
N ILE A 266 7.84 -18.56 25.44
CA ILE A 266 7.33 -17.51 24.56
C ILE A 266 6.24 -16.76 25.31
N GLN A 267 6.53 -15.54 25.75
CA GLN A 267 5.61 -14.72 26.55
C GLN A 267 5.06 -13.55 25.74
N GLU A 268 3.74 -13.34 25.76
CA GLU A 268 3.12 -12.17 25.12
C GLU A 268 3.48 -10.89 25.90
N LEU A 269 4.04 -9.89 25.23
CA LEU A 269 4.42 -8.60 25.82
C LEU A 269 3.39 -7.51 25.55
N SER A 270 2.93 -7.40 24.30
CA SER A 270 2.11 -6.26 23.89
C SER A 270 1.33 -6.54 22.62
N THR A 271 0.28 -5.76 22.42
CA THR A 271 -0.51 -5.69 21.19
C THR A 271 -0.41 -4.28 20.61
N CYS A 272 -0.73 -4.11 19.33
CA CYS A 272 -0.67 -2.81 18.69
C CYS A 272 -1.49 -1.75 19.48
N PRO A 273 -0.95 -0.53 19.63
CA PRO A 273 0.20 0.00 18.89
C PRO A 273 1.52 -0.19 19.65
N LEU A 274 2.52 -0.80 19.00
CA LEU A 274 3.81 -1.18 19.59
C LEU A 274 4.78 0.02 19.70
N ALA A 275 5.63 0.00 20.72
CA ALA A 275 6.67 1.01 20.93
C ALA A 275 8.06 0.37 20.75
N GLN A 276 9.01 1.11 20.17
CA GLN A 276 10.33 0.58 19.79
C GLN A 276 11.17 0.18 21.01
N ASP A 277 10.97 0.85 22.15
CA ASP A 277 11.62 0.59 23.44
C ASP A 277 11.28 -0.80 24.04
N LEU A 278 10.28 -1.49 23.49
CA LEU A 278 9.99 -2.88 23.84
C LEU A 278 11.06 -3.87 23.33
N LEU A 279 11.86 -3.48 22.33
CA LEU A 279 12.92 -4.31 21.75
C LEU A 279 14.24 -4.02 22.46
N GLN A 280 14.73 -4.96 23.27
CA GLN A 280 16.00 -4.86 23.97
C GLN A 280 17.12 -5.57 23.20
N GLU A 281 18.31 -4.98 23.13
CA GLU A 281 19.44 -5.46 22.33
C GLU A 281 19.95 -6.86 22.76
N GLU A 282 19.63 -7.30 23.97
CA GLU A 282 20.03 -8.60 24.54
C GLU A 282 19.10 -9.75 24.12
N ASN A 283 17.89 -9.45 23.65
CA ASN A 283 16.81 -10.44 23.56
C ASN A 283 16.33 -10.74 22.13
N CYS A 284 15.64 -11.88 21.98
CA CYS A 284 14.91 -12.25 20.75
C CYS A 284 13.40 -12.02 20.93
N TYR A 285 12.75 -11.49 19.90
CA TYR A 285 11.31 -11.26 19.90
C TYR A 285 10.63 -11.87 18.68
N ILE A 286 9.41 -12.38 18.86
CA ILE A 286 8.53 -12.82 17.78
C ILE A 286 7.41 -11.79 17.63
N LEU A 287 7.27 -11.21 16.45
CA LEU A 287 6.15 -10.34 16.11
C LEU A 287 5.20 -11.11 15.18
N ASP A 288 4.01 -11.39 15.69
CA ASP A 288 2.97 -12.15 15.01
C ASP A 288 1.95 -11.20 14.39
N GLN A 289 1.78 -11.30 13.06
CA GLN A 289 0.75 -10.59 12.31
C GLN A 289 -0.44 -11.53 11.97
N GLY A 290 -0.95 -12.22 12.99
CA GLY A 290 -2.13 -13.06 12.91
C GLY A 290 -1.99 -14.23 11.92
N GLY A 291 -0.79 -14.81 11.77
CA GLY A 291 -0.54 -15.88 10.80
C GLY A 291 -0.47 -15.44 9.33
N PHE A 292 -0.53 -14.14 9.04
CA PHE A 292 -0.18 -13.62 7.70
C PHE A 292 1.34 -13.65 7.49
N LYS A 293 2.07 -13.19 8.51
CA LYS A 293 3.52 -13.09 8.52
C LYS A 293 4.02 -13.08 9.96
N ILE A 294 5.13 -13.76 10.19
CA ILE A 294 5.85 -13.77 11.45
C ILE A 294 7.19 -13.06 11.24
N TYR A 295 7.54 -12.14 12.13
CA TYR A 295 8.89 -11.59 12.18
C TYR A 295 9.61 -12.12 13.41
N VAL A 296 10.89 -12.44 13.29
CA VAL A 296 11.75 -12.71 14.44
C VAL A 296 12.82 -11.63 14.48
N TRP A 297 12.77 -10.78 15.49
CA TRP A 297 13.78 -9.74 15.67
C TRP A 297 14.85 -10.23 16.64
N GLN A 298 16.11 -10.05 16.26
CA GLN A 298 17.27 -10.53 16.99
C GLN A 298 18.11 -9.34 17.46
N GLY A 299 18.21 -9.17 18.78
CA GLY A 299 19.07 -8.15 19.37
C GLY A 299 20.54 -8.37 19.02
N ARG A 300 21.31 -7.28 18.96
CA ARG A 300 22.74 -7.36 18.63
C ARG A 300 23.51 -8.22 19.64
N MET A 301 23.17 -8.12 20.91
CA MET A 301 23.83 -8.77 22.05
C MET A 301 23.28 -10.17 22.35
N THR A 302 22.26 -10.62 21.62
CA THR A 302 21.71 -11.97 21.78
C THR A 302 22.73 -13.05 21.43
N SER A 303 22.68 -14.17 22.16
CA SER A 303 23.66 -15.25 22.01
C SER A 303 23.61 -15.89 20.61
N LEU A 304 24.75 -16.40 20.14
CA LEU A 304 24.82 -17.04 18.82
C LEU A 304 23.92 -18.28 18.72
N GLN A 305 23.75 -19.02 19.82
CA GLN A 305 22.87 -20.19 19.88
C GLN A 305 21.41 -19.79 19.65
N GLU A 306 20.94 -18.72 20.30
CA GLU A 306 19.60 -18.21 20.09
C GLU A 306 19.42 -17.64 18.70
N LYS A 307 20.47 -17.01 18.15
CA LYS A 307 20.44 -16.53 16.77
C LYS A 307 20.28 -17.66 15.76
N LYS A 308 20.99 -18.78 15.96
CA LYS A 308 20.84 -20.01 15.17
C LYS A 308 19.47 -20.66 15.34
N ALA A 309 18.90 -20.61 16.54
CA ALA A 309 17.59 -21.19 16.84
C ALA A 309 16.40 -20.31 16.41
N ALA A 310 16.60 -19.06 16.03
CA ALA A 310 15.51 -18.13 15.74
C ALA A 310 14.56 -18.63 14.63
N PHE A 311 15.12 -19.18 13.55
CA PHE A 311 14.33 -19.69 12.45
C PHE A 311 13.50 -20.91 12.84
N SER A 312 14.10 -21.88 13.55
CA SER A 312 13.38 -23.06 14.03
C SER A 312 12.33 -22.72 15.10
N ARG A 313 12.61 -21.75 15.98
CA ARG A 313 11.65 -21.19 16.94
C ARG A 313 10.44 -20.58 16.23
N ALA A 314 10.63 -19.86 15.12
CA ALA A 314 9.53 -19.33 14.31
C ALA A 314 8.63 -20.43 13.74
N LEU A 315 9.23 -21.50 13.21
CA LEU A 315 8.48 -22.64 12.67
C LEU A 315 7.70 -23.38 13.76
N GLY A 316 8.33 -23.60 14.93
CA GLY A 316 7.67 -24.17 16.10
C GLY A 316 6.50 -23.30 16.59
N PHE A 317 6.66 -21.98 16.57
CA PHE A 317 5.59 -21.03 16.90
C PHE A 317 4.41 -21.12 15.93
N ILE A 318 4.66 -21.20 14.62
CA ILE A 318 3.62 -21.38 13.60
C ILE A 318 2.83 -22.67 13.86
N GLN A 319 3.53 -23.78 14.14
CA GLN A 319 2.90 -25.06 14.44
C GLN A 319 2.07 -25.01 15.72
N ALA A 320 2.60 -24.41 16.80
CA ALA A 320 1.92 -24.30 18.09
C ALA A 320 0.65 -23.44 18.01
N LYS A 321 0.66 -22.38 17.19
CA LYS A 321 -0.52 -21.52 16.95
C LYS A 321 -1.52 -22.11 15.95
N GLY A 322 -1.19 -23.23 15.30
CA GLY A 322 -2.03 -23.82 14.25
C GLY A 322 -2.12 -22.96 12.98
N TYR A 323 -1.12 -22.13 12.72
CA TYR A 323 -1.09 -21.30 11.52
C TYR A 323 -0.75 -22.13 10.27
N PRO A 324 -1.18 -21.69 9.07
CA PRO A 324 -0.89 -22.42 7.85
C PRO A 324 0.62 -22.58 7.61
N SER A 325 1.02 -23.72 7.04
CA SER A 325 2.43 -24.01 6.74
C SER A 325 3.05 -23.05 5.72
N TYR A 326 2.24 -22.32 4.95
CA TYR A 326 2.69 -21.27 4.03
C TYR A 326 2.86 -19.89 4.68
N THR A 327 2.73 -19.78 6.01
CA THR A 327 2.98 -18.52 6.72
C THR A 327 4.43 -18.08 6.50
N ASN A 328 4.60 -16.84 6.04
CA ASN A 328 5.93 -16.28 5.78
C ASN A 328 6.64 -15.94 7.09
N VAL A 329 7.95 -16.14 7.11
CA VAL A 329 8.82 -15.80 8.23
C VAL A 329 9.88 -14.82 7.75
N GLU A 330 10.12 -13.74 8.49
CA GLU A 330 11.24 -12.83 8.26
C GLU A 330 12.08 -12.75 9.54
N VAL A 331 13.32 -13.23 9.51
CA VAL A 331 14.26 -13.09 10.62
C VAL A 331 15.15 -11.88 10.36
N VAL A 332 15.18 -10.98 11.33
CA VAL A 332 15.71 -9.63 11.20
C VAL A 332 16.72 -9.38 12.31
N ASP A 333 17.96 -9.08 11.93
CA ASP A 333 18.97 -8.55 12.86
C ASP A 333 18.68 -7.08 13.21
N GLU A 334 18.97 -6.69 14.45
CA GLU A 334 18.94 -5.29 14.86
C GLU A 334 19.75 -4.37 13.91
N GLY A 335 19.10 -3.32 13.43
CA GLY A 335 19.64 -2.37 12.46
C GLY A 335 19.41 -2.75 10.99
N ALA A 336 18.98 -3.99 10.72
CA ALA A 336 18.63 -4.49 9.39
C ALA A 336 17.13 -4.41 9.08
N GLU A 337 16.33 -3.73 9.92
CA GLU A 337 14.88 -3.89 9.86
C GLU A 337 14.26 -3.28 8.60
N SER A 338 13.39 -4.05 7.97
CA SER A 338 12.68 -3.64 6.77
C SER A 338 11.66 -2.54 7.08
N ALA A 339 11.32 -1.71 6.08
CA ALA A 339 10.28 -0.70 6.24
C ALA A 339 8.93 -1.33 6.66
N ALA A 340 8.67 -2.56 6.19
CA ALA A 340 7.48 -3.34 6.53
C ALA A 340 7.42 -3.77 8.00
N PHE A 341 8.57 -3.99 8.65
CA PHE A 341 8.67 -4.22 10.09
C PHE A 341 8.50 -2.92 10.87
N LYS A 342 9.24 -1.86 10.48
CA LYS A 342 9.27 -0.56 11.18
C LYS A 342 7.89 0.10 11.29
N GLN A 343 7.05 -0.02 10.26
CA GLN A 343 5.69 0.52 10.24
C GLN A 343 4.73 -0.12 11.27
N LEU A 344 5.08 -1.27 11.85
CA LEU A 344 4.27 -1.94 12.88
C LEU A 344 4.40 -1.26 14.25
N PHE A 345 5.36 -0.34 14.39
CA PHE A 345 5.61 0.45 15.59
C PHE A 345 5.06 1.88 15.42
N ARG A 346 4.64 2.50 16.54
CA ARG A 346 4.11 3.88 16.55
C ARG A 346 5.10 4.89 15.99
N SER A 347 6.37 4.70 16.33
CA SER A 347 7.47 5.55 15.95
C SER A 347 8.73 4.71 15.91
N TRP A 348 9.53 4.90 14.86
CA TRP A 348 10.83 4.25 14.72
C TRP A 348 11.90 5.33 14.58
N SER A 349 12.72 5.51 15.60
CA SER A 349 13.91 6.36 15.49
C SER A 349 15.09 5.51 15.05
N GLY A 350 15.57 5.75 13.83
CA GLY A 350 16.87 5.25 13.41
C GLY A 350 17.95 6.03 14.14
N GLU A 351 18.54 5.46 15.17
CA GLU A 351 19.78 5.99 15.74
C GLU A 351 20.94 5.60 14.80
N GLN A 352 20.95 6.18 13.60
CA GLN A 352 22.17 6.26 12.80
C GLN A 352 23.09 7.20 13.58
N ARG A 353 23.86 6.61 14.51
CA ARG A 353 24.87 7.33 15.28
C ARG A 353 25.69 8.15 14.29
N LYS A 354 25.79 9.46 14.57
CA LYS A 354 26.53 10.44 13.78
C LYS A 354 27.97 9.98 13.58
N ASN A 355 28.22 9.17 12.55
CA ASN A 355 29.57 9.02 12.02
C ASN A 355 29.97 10.41 11.55
N LYS A 356 30.98 10.99 12.21
CA LYS A 356 31.57 12.31 11.93
C LYS A 356 32.19 12.45 10.51
N HIS A 357 31.92 11.50 9.61
CA HIS A 357 32.24 11.57 8.18
C HIS A 357 31.04 11.49 7.23
N LEU A 358 29.79 11.51 7.72
CA LEU A 358 28.59 11.59 6.89
C LEU A 358 28.30 13.03 6.45
N ARG A 359 29.16 13.60 5.58
CA ARG A 359 28.83 14.78 4.78
C ARG A 359 28.17 14.39 3.45
N GLY A 360 27.26 13.40 3.46
CA GLY A 360 26.81 12.73 2.22
C GLY A 360 25.32 12.48 2.04
N VAL A 361 24.48 12.51 3.09
CA VAL A 361 23.05 12.14 2.95
C VAL A 361 22.08 13.26 3.36
N GLY A 362 22.57 14.35 3.95
CA GLY A 362 21.80 15.57 4.26
C GLY A 362 21.97 16.72 3.27
N LYS A 363 22.56 16.46 2.10
CA LYS A 363 22.71 17.42 0.99
C LYS A 363 22.18 16.83 -0.31
N LEU A 364 21.00 16.20 -0.27
CA LEU A 364 20.23 16.00 -1.48
C LEU A 364 19.29 17.20 -1.63
N LEU A 365 19.70 18.13 -2.50
CA LEU A 365 18.87 19.22 -3.03
C LEU A 365 18.22 20.13 -1.97
N GLN A 366 19.06 20.82 -1.19
CA GLN A 366 18.74 22.20 -0.77
C GLN A 366 19.03 23.18 -1.94
N VAL A 367 18.79 22.73 -3.17
CA VAL A 367 18.62 23.62 -4.31
C VAL A 367 17.22 24.19 -4.09
N LYS A 368 17.08 25.52 -4.05
CA LYS A 368 15.77 26.20 -4.05
C LYS A 368 14.85 25.41 -4.98
N LEU A 369 13.80 24.82 -4.42
CA LEU A 369 12.84 24.01 -5.16
C LEU A 369 12.36 24.87 -6.34
N ASP A 370 12.80 24.56 -7.55
CA ASP A 370 12.31 25.25 -8.74
C ASP A 370 11.03 24.52 -9.12
N VAL A 371 9.97 24.86 -8.39
CA VAL A 371 8.67 24.18 -8.45
C VAL A 371 8.09 24.25 -9.88
N GLY A 372 8.51 25.24 -10.66
CA GLY A 372 8.21 25.36 -12.09
C GLY A 372 8.76 24.21 -12.95
N LYS A 373 9.70 23.38 -12.48
CA LYS A 373 10.24 22.22 -13.21
C LYS A 373 9.63 20.88 -12.78
N LEU A 374 8.62 20.90 -11.92
CA LEU A 374 8.02 19.66 -11.41
C LEU A 374 7.28 18.89 -12.51
N HIS A 375 6.71 19.60 -13.48
CA HIS A 375 6.03 19.02 -14.63
C HIS A 375 6.99 18.18 -15.52
N SER A 376 8.30 18.43 -15.49
CA SER A 376 9.30 17.71 -16.29
C SER A 376 10.01 16.59 -15.50
N HIS A 377 9.73 16.43 -14.20
CA HIS A 377 10.38 15.44 -13.33
C HIS A 377 9.35 14.64 -12.51
N PRO A 378 8.67 13.65 -13.09
CA PRO A 378 7.60 12.91 -12.43
C PRO A 378 8.05 12.16 -11.17
N GLU A 379 9.31 11.71 -11.11
CA GLU A 379 9.87 11.05 -9.92
C GLU A 379 9.99 12.01 -8.73
N LEU A 380 10.43 13.25 -8.99
CA LEU A 380 10.54 14.29 -7.97
C LEU A 380 9.16 14.74 -7.50
N ALA A 381 8.21 14.90 -8.43
CA ALA A 381 6.80 15.19 -8.14
C ALA A 381 6.20 14.15 -7.18
N ALA A 382 6.42 12.86 -7.47
CA ALA A 382 5.94 11.76 -6.64
C ALA A 382 6.60 11.73 -5.24
N GLN A 383 7.91 11.99 -5.17
CA GLN A 383 8.64 12.04 -3.89
C GLN A 383 8.16 13.18 -2.99
N LEU A 384 7.95 14.36 -3.58
CA LEU A 384 7.48 15.55 -2.86
C LEU A 384 5.97 15.55 -2.61
N ARG A 385 5.23 14.66 -3.28
CA ARG A 385 3.75 14.65 -3.31
C ARG A 385 3.17 15.99 -3.74
N MET A 386 3.78 16.56 -4.78
CA MET A 386 3.42 17.84 -5.38
C MET A 386 3.20 17.58 -6.87
N VAL A 387 2.07 18.02 -7.45
CA VAL A 387 1.81 17.88 -8.90
C VAL A 387 2.28 19.08 -9.70
N ASP A 388 2.27 20.25 -9.07
CA ASP A 388 2.80 21.53 -9.53
C ASP A 388 3.19 22.40 -8.31
N ASP A 389 3.19 23.73 -8.46
CA ASP A 389 3.53 24.70 -7.43
C ASP A 389 2.34 25.23 -6.62
N GLY A 390 1.12 24.74 -6.85
CA GLY A 390 -0.08 25.24 -6.18
C GLY A 390 -0.54 26.62 -6.67
N SER A 391 -0.04 27.12 -7.80
CA SER A 391 -0.43 28.44 -8.36
C SER A 391 -1.67 28.42 -9.26
N GLY A 392 -2.28 27.26 -9.48
CA GLY A 392 -3.48 27.07 -10.28
C GLY A 392 -4.74 27.71 -9.70
N LYS A 393 -5.85 27.60 -10.45
CA LYS A 393 -7.14 28.17 -10.04
C LYS A 393 -7.77 27.30 -8.94
N VAL A 394 -8.17 27.93 -7.84
CA VAL A 394 -8.84 27.29 -6.71
C VAL A 394 -10.30 27.75 -6.62
N GLU A 395 -11.21 26.79 -6.48
CA GLU A 395 -12.63 27.03 -6.19
C GLU A 395 -13.01 26.23 -4.95
N VAL A 396 -13.62 26.88 -3.96
CA VAL A 396 -13.95 26.28 -2.66
C VAL A 396 -15.46 26.32 -2.43
N TRP A 397 -16.03 25.19 -2.04
CA TRP A 397 -17.41 25.10 -1.55
C TRP A 397 -17.44 24.53 -0.14
N SER A 398 -18.31 25.08 0.70
CA SER A 398 -18.65 24.52 2.01
C SER A 398 -19.94 23.70 1.91
N ILE A 399 -20.00 22.58 2.62
CA ILE A 399 -21.20 21.75 2.67
C ILE A 399 -22.09 22.24 3.81
N GLN A 400 -23.24 22.82 3.45
CA GLN A 400 -24.24 23.34 4.38
C GLN A 400 -25.61 22.78 3.97
N ASP A 401 -26.37 22.25 4.93
CA ASP A 401 -27.71 21.67 4.72
C ASP A 401 -27.79 20.67 3.57
N SER A 402 -26.74 19.86 3.43
CA SER A 402 -26.55 18.85 2.36
C SER A 402 -26.30 19.40 0.96
N CYS A 403 -26.15 20.72 0.81
CA CYS A 403 -25.87 21.39 -0.46
C CYS A 403 -24.46 22.02 -0.47
N ARG A 404 -23.86 22.11 -1.67
CA ARG A 404 -22.63 22.89 -1.90
C ARG A 404 -22.94 24.39 -1.89
N GLN A 405 -22.27 25.15 -1.03
CA GLN A 405 -22.34 26.61 -0.97
C GLN A 405 -20.98 27.21 -1.33
N PRO A 406 -20.88 28.09 -2.35
CA PRO A 406 -19.60 28.68 -2.74
C PRO A 406 -19.04 29.53 -1.60
N VAL A 407 -17.73 29.40 -1.35
CA VAL A 407 -17.00 30.20 -0.37
C VAL A 407 -16.41 31.42 -1.08
N ASP A 408 -16.51 32.58 -0.43
CA ASP A 408 -15.92 33.83 -0.91
C ASP A 408 -14.40 33.67 -1.13
N PRO A 409 -13.83 34.14 -2.26
CA PRO A 409 -12.39 34.11 -2.53
C PRO A 409 -11.50 34.63 -1.38
N THR A 410 -11.94 35.61 -0.60
CA THR A 410 -11.14 36.13 0.53
C THR A 410 -11.04 35.14 1.69
N HIS A 411 -11.89 34.11 1.71
CA HIS A 411 -12.00 33.11 2.77
C HIS A 411 -11.66 31.69 2.30
N HIS A 412 -11.10 31.51 1.09
CA HIS A 412 -10.74 30.18 0.57
C HIS A 412 -9.78 29.42 1.49
N GLY A 413 -8.84 30.11 2.13
CA GLY A 413 -7.91 29.53 3.11
C GLY A 413 -8.50 29.33 4.51
N GLN A 414 -9.78 29.61 4.77
CA GLN A 414 -10.38 29.56 6.11
C GLN A 414 -11.34 28.37 6.25
N LEU A 415 -10.90 27.32 6.93
CA LEU A 415 -11.65 26.08 7.12
C LEU A 415 -12.10 25.92 8.57
N CYS A 416 -13.25 25.30 8.81
CA CYS A 416 -13.76 25.02 10.15
C CYS A 416 -13.79 23.51 10.43
N ALA A 417 -13.31 23.10 11.60
CA ALA A 417 -13.27 21.71 12.06
C ALA A 417 -14.65 21.04 12.12
N GLY A 418 -15.74 21.80 12.26
CA GLY A 418 -17.12 21.30 12.27
C GLY A 418 -17.79 21.15 10.90
N ASN A 419 -17.10 21.54 9.82
CA ASN A 419 -17.64 21.58 8.47
C ASN A 419 -16.86 20.65 7.51
N CYS A 420 -17.44 20.45 6.32
CA CYS A 420 -16.80 19.75 5.21
C CYS A 420 -16.70 20.71 4.02
N TYR A 421 -15.63 20.59 3.24
CA TYR A 421 -15.36 21.47 2.11
C TYR A 421 -14.96 20.66 0.87
N LEU A 422 -15.39 21.13 -0.29
CA LEU A 422 -14.89 20.69 -1.59
C LEU A 422 -13.95 21.78 -2.11
N VAL A 423 -12.74 21.41 -2.51
CA VAL A 423 -11.78 22.33 -3.11
C VAL A 423 -11.39 21.79 -4.47
N LEU A 424 -11.87 22.44 -5.54
CA LEU A 424 -11.50 22.12 -6.91
C LEU A 424 -10.28 22.95 -7.29
N TYR A 425 -9.21 22.26 -7.64
CA TYR A 425 -7.97 22.84 -8.13
C TYR A 425 -7.81 22.54 -9.63
N THR A 426 -7.64 23.59 -10.43
CA THR A 426 -7.42 23.49 -11.87
C THR A 426 -6.03 23.97 -12.21
N TYR A 427 -5.24 23.11 -12.85
CA TYR A 427 -3.86 23.41 -13.22
C TYR A 427 -3.52 22.93 -14.63
N GLN A 428 -2.40 23.41 -15.17
CA GLN A 428 -1.91 23.02 -16.49
C GLN A 428 -0.69 22.13 -16.36
N LYS A 429 -0.72 20.99 -17.06
CA LYS A 429 0.40 20.07 -17.16
C LYS A 429 0.69 19.75 -18.62
N MET A 430 1.86 20.14 -19.11
CA MET A 430 2.26 19.97 -20.52
C MET A 430 1.23 20.51 -21.53
N GLY A 431 0.59 21.63 -21.21
CA GLY A 431 -0.44 22.26 -22.05
C GLY A 431 -1.85 21.65 -21.94
N LEU A 432 -2.02 20.57 -21.16
CA LEU A 432 -3.34 20.00 -20.87
C LEU A 432 -3.86 20.52 -19.53
N VAL A 433 -5.14 20.90 -19.51
CA VAL A 433 -5.84 21.26 -18.26
C VAL A 433 -6.11 19.98 -17.48
N GLN A 434 -5.84 20.01 -16.19
CA GLN A 434 -6.02 18.92 -15.24
C GLN A 434 -6.76 19.43 -14.00
N TYR A 435 -7.47 18.53 -13.33
CA TYR A 435 -8.32 18.87 -12.21
C TYR A 435 -8.07 17.93 -11.02
N ILE A 436 -7.97 18.51 -9.83
CA ILE A 436 -7.94 17.77 -8.56
C ILE A 436 -9.10 18.27 -7.70
N LEU A 437 -9.91 17.35 -7.20
CA LEU A 437 -10.99 17.64 -6.27
C LEU A 437 -10.59 17.13 -4.87
N TYR A 438 -10.32 18.05 -3.96
CA TYR A 438 -10.07 17.73 -2.56
C TYR A 438 -11.38 17.70 -1.77
N LEU A 439 -11.61 16.59 -1.09
CA LEU A 439 -12.73 16.40 -0.18
C LEU A 439 -12.20 16.58 1.24
N TRP A 440 -12.19 17.82 1.74
CA TRP A 440 -11.71 18.12 3.08
C TRP A 440 -12.80 17.88 4.13
N GLN A 441 -12.46 17.07 5.13
CA GLN A 441 -13.33 16.69 6.24
C GLN A 441 -12.77 17.23 7.57
N GLY A 442 -13.55 18.09 8.22
CA GLY A 442 -13.27 18.54 9.58
C GLY A 442 -13.40 17.42 10.62
N LEU A 443 -12.56 17.43 11.65
CA LEU A 443 -12.55 16.39 12.69
C LEU A 443 -13.83 16.35 13.53
N GLN A 444 -14.55 17.47 13.62
CA GLN A 444 -15.81 17.63 14.34
C GLN A 444 -17.03 17.63 13.40
N ALA A 445 -16.86 17.29 12.11
CA ALA A 445 -17.94 17.29 11.15
C ALA A 445 -18.96 16.17 11.45
N ALA A 446 -20.24 16.52 11.40
CA ALA A 446 -21.32 15.56 11.61
C ALA A 446 -21.42 14.54 10.47
N ALA A 447 -21.86 13.31 10.78
CA ALA A 447 -21.95 12.22 9.80
C ALA A 447 -22.79 12.56 8.55
N HIS A 448 -23.87 13.33 8.70
CA HIS A 448 -24.70 13.77 7.57
C HIS A 448 -23.93 14.70 6.62
N LYS A 449 -23.08 15.61 7.13
CA LYS A 449 -22.22 16.49 6.31
C LYS A 449 -21.16 15.70 5.58
N ILE A 450 -20.59 14.66 6.20
CA ILE A 450 -19.61 13.76 5.57
C ILE A 450 -20.26 12.96 4.43
N LYS A 451 -21.50 12.48 4.62
CA LYS A 451 -22.25 11.80 3.56
C LYS A 451 -22.54 12.78 2.41
N ALA A 452 -23.05 13.97 2.72
CA ALA A 452 -23.32 15.00 1.73
C ALA A 452 -22.07 15.43 0.95
N LEU A 453 -20.91 15.53 1.61
CA LEU A 453 -19.62 15.81 0.96
C LEU A 453 -19.33 14.82 -0.18
N LYS A 454 -19.48 13.52 0.09
CA LYS A 454 -19.23 12.46 -0.89
C LYS A 454 -20.23 12.53 -2.05
N SER A 455 -21.52 12.68 -1.76
CA SER A 455 -22.55 12.79 -2.81
C SER A 455 -22.35 14.03 -3.70
N ASN A 456 -21.96 15.17 -3.12
CA ASN A 456 -21.67 16.37 -3.90
C ASN A 456 -20.40 16.22 -4.74
N ALA A 457 -19.40 15.47 -4.26
CA ALA A 457 -18.19 15.17 -5.04
C ALA A 457 -18.48 14.27 -6.24
N GLU A 458 -19.30 13.23 -6.07
CA GLU A 458 -19.76 12.35 -7.15
C GLU A 458 -20.54 13.13 -8.22
N GLU A 459 -21.41 14.05 -7.81
CA GLU A 459 -22.14 14.92 -8.73
C GLU A 459 -21.19 15.84 -9.53
N LEU A 460 -20.18 16.43 -8.86
CA LEU A 460 -19.15 17.23 -9.51
C LEU A 460 -18.33 16.40 -10.50
N ASP A 461 -17.89 15.21 -10.12
CA ASP A 461 -17.11 14.35 -11.01
C ASP A 461 -17.91 13.94 -12.26
N LEU A 462 -19.20 13.68 -12.12
CA LEU A 462 -20.09 13.44 -13.27
C LEU A 462 -20.18 14.66 -14.21
N GLN A 463 -20.27 15.89 -13.66
CA GLN A 463 -20.27 17.12 -14.46
C GLN A 463 -18.97 17.32 -15.24
N TYR A 464 -17.86 16.83 -14.71
CA TYR A 464 -16.54 16.85 -15.36
C TYR A 464 -16.25 15.56 -16.15
N HIS A 465 -17.26 14.72 -16.43
CA HIS A 465 -17.14 13.49 -17.21
C HIS A 465 -16.12 12.46 -16.63
N GLY A 466 -15.94 12.44 -15.31
CA GLY A 466 -15.08 11.48 -14.61
C GLY A 466 -13.58 11.75 -14.73
N VAL A 467 -13.18 12.97 -15.10
CA VAL A 467 -11.76 13.34 -15.25
C VAL A 467 -11.13 13.88 -13.95
N LEU A 468 -11.91 14.08 -12.88
CA LEU A 468 -11.38 14.66 -11.64
C LEU A 468 -10.55 13.63 -10.87
N VAL A 469 -9.35 14.02 -10.44
CA VAL A 469 -8.62 13.26 -9.44
C VAL A 469 -9.19 13.60 -8.07
N GLN A 470 -9.89 12.65 -7.43
CA GLN A 470 -10.48 12.87 -6.10
C GLN A 470 -9.50 12.49 -4.98
N GLU A 471 -9.26 13.40 -4.04
CA GLU A 471 -8.39 13.16 -2.88
C GLU A 471 -9.13 13.48 -1.57
N HIS A 472 -9.22 12.48 -0.69
CA HIS A 472 -9.83 12.64 0.63
C HIS A 472 -8.82 13.23 1.61
N VAL A 473 -9.16 14.38 2.19
CA VAL A 473 -8.31 15.08 3.15
C VAL A 473 -9.02 15.13 4.49
N THR A 474 -8.37 14.63 5.54
CA THR A 474 -8.89 14.74 6.91
C THR A 474 -8.09 15.80 7.66
N MET A 475 -8.77 16.63 8.44
CA MET A 475 -8.15 17.65 9.28
C MET A 475 -6.95 17.09 10.08
N GLY A 476 -5.79 17.73 9.93
CA GLY A 476 -4.53 17.34 10.58
C GLY A 476 -3.70 16.29 9.82
N SER A 477 -4.15 15.88 8.64
CA SER A 477 -3.46 14.99 7.71
C SER A 477 -3.51 15.54 6.27
N GLU A 478 -3.40 16.86 6.14
CA GLU A 478 -3.37 17.57 4.87
C GLU A 478 -2.12 17.19 4.04
N PRO A 479 -2.28 16.81 2.74
CA PRO A 479 -1.15 16.50 1.88
C PRO A 479 -0.36 17.77 1.51
N PRO A 480 0.95 17.68 1.20
CA PRO A 480 1.78 18.84 0.88
C PRO A 480 1.18 19.75 -0.20
N HIS A 481 0.65 19.19 -1.27
CA HIS A 481 0.01 19.96 -2.33
C HIS A 481 -1.22 20.74 -1.88
N PHE A 482 -2.05 20.17 -0.99
CA PHE A 482 -3.20 20.88 -0.43
C PHE A 482 -2.78 22.07 0.45
N LEU A 483 -1.61 22.02 1.10
CA LEU A 483 -1.08 23.18 1.82
C LEU A 483 -0.58 24.26 0.84
N ALA A 484 0.08 23.83 -0.23
CA ALA A 484 0.66 24.70 -1.24
C ALA A 484 -0.38 25.55 -2.00
N ILE A 485 -1.57 25.00 -2.30
CA ILE A 485 -2.62 25.75 -3.01
C ILE A 485 -3.13 26.98 -2.24
N PHE A 486 -2.92 27.05 -0.92
CA PHE A 486 -3.28 28.21 -0.10
C PHE A 486 -2.11 29.16 0.16
N GLN A 487 -0.92 28.87 -0.37
CA GLN A 487 0.26 29.75 -0.30
C GLN A 487 0.56 30.29 1.12
N GLY A 488 0.41 29.43 2.13
CA GLY A 488 0.66 29.76 3.54
C GLY A 488 -0.51 30.45 4.26
N GLN A 489 -1.65 30.62 3.61
CA GLN A 489 -2.84 31.29 4.14
C GLN A 489 -3.90 30.32 4.69
N LEU A 490 -3.57 29.03 4.84
CA LEU A 490 -4.48 28.05 5.41
C LEU A 490 -4.63 28.26 6.92
N VAL A 491 -5.87 28.51 7.36
CA VAL A 491 -6.27 28.69 8.75
C VAL A 491 -7.44 27.76 9.06
N ILE A 492 -7.26 26.90 10.06
CA ILE A 492 -8.27 25.93 10.51
C ILE A 492 -8.81 26.37 11.87
N PHE A 493 -10.10 26.68 11.94
CA PHE A 493 -10.82 27.06 13.15
C PHE A 493 -11.39 25.82 13.86
N GLN A 494 -11.34 25.77 15.19
CA GLN A 494 -11.97 24.68 15.96
C GLN A 494 -13.47 24.88 16.14
N GLY A 495 -13.94 26.12 16.06
CA GLY A 495 -15.35 26.45 16.22
C GLY A 495 -16.21 25.99 15.05
N SER A 496 -17.47 25.65 15.33
CA SER A 496 -18.52 25.65 14.33
C SER A 496 -18.88 27.11 14.04
N ALA A 497 -18.70 27.55 12.78
CA ALA A 497 -19.45 28.71 12.31
C ALA A 497 -20.94 28.34 12.46
N GLY A 498 -21.59 28.95 13.45
CA GLY A 498 -22.97 28.69 13.79
C GLY A 498 -23.88 29.02 12.61
N HIS A 499 -24.81 28.10 12.37
CA HIS A 499 -26.08 28.29 11.68
C HIS A 499 -26.65 29.70 11.98
N ASP A 500 -27.16 30.39 10.95
CA ASP A 500 -28.04 31.57 11.05
C ASP A 500 -27.46 32.96 11.35
N GLY A 501 -26.34 33.41 10.78
CA GLY A 501 -26.01 34.86 10.73
C GLY A 501 -25.99 35.61 12.09
N LYS A 502 -26.04 34.86 13.19
CA LYS A 502 -25.97 35.23 14.59
C LYS A 502 -24.90 34.34 15.15
N GLY A 503 -23.66 34.67 14.81
CA GLY A 503 -22.49 33.93 15.26
C GLY A 503 -22.54 33.74 16.78
N GLN A 504 -22.15 32.55 17.22
CA GLN A 504 -21.57 32.39 18.56
C GLN A 504 -20.64 33.59 18.81
N PRO A 505 -20.74 34.28 19.96
CA PRO A 505 -19.88 35.42 20.23
C PRO A 505 -18.44 34.97 19.98
N GLU A 506 -17.73 35.69 19.12
CA GLU A 506 -16.31 35.40 18.89
C GLU A 506 -15.65 35.31 20.26
N SER A 507 -15.09 34.15 20.61
CA SER A 507 -14.36 34.01 21.86
C SER A 507 -13.41 35.20 21.98
N ALA A 508 -13.58 35.99 23.04
CA ALA A 508 -12.83 37.24 23.22
C ALA A 508 -11.32 37.03 23.17
N THR A 509 -10.89 35.78 23.42
CA THR A 509 -9.52 35.30 23.26
C THR A 509 -9.47 34.04 22.40
N ARG A 510 -8.68 34.06 21.32
CA ARG A 510 -8.37 32.90 20.46
C ARG A 510 -6.87 32.70 20.37
N LEU A 511 -6.41 31.46 20.43
CA LEU A 511 -5.01 31.10 20.28
C LEU A 511 -4.84 30.27 19.01
N PHE A 512 -3.86 30.62 18.17
CA PHE A 512 -3.54 29.88 16.97
C PHE A 512 -2.10 29.38 17.00
N HIS A 513 -1.89 28.13 16.61
CA HIS A 513 -0.59 27.51 16.41
C HIS A 513 -0.20 27.65 14.93
N VAL A 514 0.90 28.35 14.65
CA VAL A 514 1.45 28.50 13.29
C VAL A 514 2.56 27.46 13.10
N ARG A 515 2.45 26.63 12.07
CA ARG A 515 3.49 25.67 11.68
C ARG A 515 3.82 25.80 10.21
N GLY A 516 5.10 25.67 9.90
CA GLY A 516 5.64 25.75 8.53
C GLY A 516 6.78 26.75 8.44
N THR A 517 7.59 26.62 7.41
CA THR A 517 8.80 27.42 7.14
C THR A 517 8.69 28.21 5.85
N ASP A 518 7.77 27.84 4.96
CA ASP A 518 7.59 28.47 3.67
C ASP A 518 6.10 28.53 3.28
N SER A 519 5.79 29.19 2.17
CA SER A 519 4.42 29.33 1.67
C SER A 519 3.80 28.01 1.23
N TYR A 520 4.58 26.94 1.03
CA TYR A 520 4.08 25.66 0.53
C TYR A 520 3.70 24.70 1.66
N ASN A 521 4.30 24.86 2.85
CA ASN A 521 4.09 23.96 3.98
C ASN A 521 3.47 24.62 5.21
N THR A 522 3.10 25.90 5.11
CA THR A 522 2.55 26.64 6.26
C THR A 522 1.04 26.53 6.39
N TRP A 523 0.63 26.23 7.61
CA TRP A 523 -0.77 26.19 8.02
C TRP A 523 -0.90 26.67 9.47
N THR A 524 -2.10 27.15 9.79
CA THR A 524 -2.42 27.69 11.10
C THR A 524 -3.63 26.98 11.67
N LEU A 525 -3.57 26.61 12.94
CA LEU A 525 -4.64 25.89 13.62
C LEU A 525 -5.05 26.60 14.90
N GLU A 526 -6.34 26.83 15.06
CA GLU A 526 -6.89 27.27 16.33
C GLU A 526 -6.71 26.16 17.37
N VAL A 527 -6.18 26.53 18.53
CA VAL A 527 -5.95 25.65 19.68
C VAL A 527 -6.63 26.24 20.92
N PRO A 528 -6.90 25.45 21.96
CA PRO A 528 -7.45 25.97 23.20
C PRO A 528 -6.58 27.11 23.75
N ALA A 529 -7.20 28.27 24.04
CA ALA A 529 -6.51 29.44 24.58
C ALA A 529 -6.06 29.22 26.04
N ARG A 530 -5.03 28.40 26.23
CA ARG A 530 -4.44 28.04 27.52
C ARG A 530 -2.92 28.02 27.41
N ALA A 531 -2.23 28.40 28.48
CA ALA A 531 -0.77 28.41 28.52
C ALA A 531 -0.13 27.03 28.23
N SER A 532 -0.78 25.93 28.62
CA SER A 532 -0.29 24.57 28.38
C SER A 532 -0.33 24.14 26.90
N ALA A 533 -0.98 24.91 26.02
CA ALA A 533 -1.01 24.65 24.59
C ALA A 533 0.21 25.21 23.83
N LEU A 534 1.03 26.07 24.48
CA LEU A 534 2.24 26.64 23.89
C LEU A 534 3.32 25.55 23.67
N ASN A 535 4.32 25.87 22.86
CA ASN A 535 5.47 25.00 22.61
C ASN A 535 6.70 25.85 22.27
N SER A 536 7.80 25.66 23.00
CA SER A 536 9.03 26.46 22.82
C SER A 536 9.65 26.33 21.42
N ASN A 537 9.30 25.30 20.64
CA ASN A 537 9.86 25.12 19.28
C ASN A 537 9.05 25.82 18.18
N ASP A 538 7.85 26.34 18.49
CA ASP A 538 6.91 26.84 17.49
C ASP A 538 6.48 28.29 17.77
N ILE A 539 5.55 28.79 16.95
CA ILE A 539 5.05 30.17 17.00
C ILE A 539 3.54 30.15 17.23
N PHE A 540 3.08 31.08 18.07
CA PHE A 540 1.68 31.19 18.43
C PHE A 540 1.15 32.61 18.24
N LEU A 541 -0.12 32.70 17.84
CA LEU A 541 -0.85 33.96 17.69
C LEU A 541 -1.98 33.99 18.72
N LEU A 542 -1.92 34.90 19.68
CA LEU A 542 -2.97 35.12 20.67
C LEU A 542 -3.75 36.37 20.31
N THR A 543 -4.98 36.20 19.81
CA THR A 543 -5.87 37.31 19.49
C THR A 543 -6.80 37.56 20.67
N THR A 544 -6.76 38.78 21.20
CA THR A 544 -7.65 39.26 22.27
C THR A 544 -8.64 40.30 21.73
N ALA A 545 -9.48 40.88 22.60
CA ALA A 545 -10.43 41.94 22.22
C ALA A 545 -9.74 43.14 21.55
N GLY A 546 -8.61 43.62 22.08
CA GLY A 546 -7.92 44.82 21.59
C GLY A 546 -6.59 44.58 20.86
N LEU A 547 -5.89 43.48 21.14
CA LEU A 547 -4.51 43.27 20.68
C LEU A 547 -4.27 41.86 20.14
N CYS A 548 -3.31 41.72 19.23
CA CYS A 548 -2.82 40.42 18.76
C CYS A 548 -1.35 40.24 19.19
N TYR A 549 -1.09 39.24 20.04
CA TYR A 549 0.28 38.87 20.43
C TYR A 549 0.83 37.83 19.47
N LEU A 550 2.02 38.09 18.94
CA LEU A 550 2.80 37.15 18.16
C LEU A 550 3.92 36.60 19.06
N TRP A 551 3.68 35.43 19.64
CA TRP A 551 4.59 34.78 20.58
C TRP A 551 5.56 33.85 19.84
N PHE A 552 6.86 34.06 20.07
CA PHE A 552 7.94 33.29 19.47
C PHE A 552 8.62 32.39 20.49
N GLY A 553 8.49 31.08 20.30
CA GLY A 553 9.25 30.09 21.05
C GLY A 553 10.76 30.24 20.84
N LYS A 554 11.56 29.94 21.85
CA LYS A 554 13.03 30.02 21.84
C LYS A 554 13.68 29.11 20.79
N GLY A 555 13.01 28.03 20.40
CA GLY A 555 13.43 27.05 19.41
C GLY A 555 12.94 27.33 17.98
N CYS A 556 12.12 28.36 17.74
CA CYS A 556 11.62 28.65 16.40
C CYS A 556 12.73 29.20 15.47
N SER A 557 12.67 28.83 14.19
CA SER A 557 13.60 29.28 13.14
C SER A 557 13.26 30.67 12.61
N GLY A 558 14.22 31.32 11.94
CA GLY A 558 13.99 32.61 11.28
C GLY A 558 12.88 32.56 10.23
N ASP A 559 12.83 31.48 9.45
CA ASP A 559 11.83 31.27 8.39
C ASP A 559 10.40 31.14 8.96
N GLN A 560 10.25 30.41 10.07
CA GLN A 560 8.96 30.33 10.79
C GLN A 560 8.49 31.73 11.21
N ARG A 561 9.40 32.59 11.71
CA ARG A 561 9.04 33.95 12.16
C ARG A 561 8.56 34.83 11.02
N GLU A 562 9.22 34.75 9.88
CA GLU A 562 8.83 35.52 8.70
C GLU A 562 7.46 35.09 8.18
N MET A 563 7.21 33.79 8.16
CA MET A 563 5.90 33.30 7.75
C MET A 563 4.80 33.68 8.74
N ALA A 564 5.06 33.62 10.05
CA ALA A 564 4.10 34.05 11.06
C ALA A 564 3.72 35.54 10.93
N ARG A 565 4.66 36.40 10.50
CA ARG A 565 4.36 37.81 10.18
C ARG A 565 3.43 37.96 8.97
N THR A 566 3.53 37.06 8.00
CA THR A 566 2.61 37.03 6.85
C THR A 566 1.24 36.53 7.29
N VAL A 567 1.17 35.39 7.97
CA VAL A 567 -0.08 34.78 8.47
C VAL A 567 -0.88 35.73 9.36
N VAL A 568 -0.23 36.45 10.28
CA VAL A 568 -0.93 37.36 11.18
C VAL A 568 -1.63 38.51 10.45
N THR A 569 -1.21 38.87 9.22
CA THR A 569 -1.93 39.87 8.41
C THR A 569 -3.26 39.37 7.88
N VAL A 570 -3.38 38.05 7.66
CA VAL A 570 -4.60 37.38 7.22
C VAL A 570 -5.57 37.20 8.38
N ILE A 571 -5.05 36.84 9.56
CA ILE A 571 -5.87 36.50 10.73
C ILE A 571 -6.35 37.74 11.48
N SER A 572 -5.53 38.79 11.59
CA SER A 572 -5.86 39.97 12.38
C SER A 572 -5.35 41.28 11.76
N ARG A 573 -6.26 42.24 11.62
CA ARG A 573 -5.97 43.63 11.26
C ARG A 573 -5.64 44.51 12.48
N LYS A 574 -5.62 43.92 13.69
CA LYS A 574 -5.34 44.64 14.95
C LYS A 574 -3.85 44.95 15.11
N ASP A 575 -3.54 45.86 16.04
CA ASP A 575 -2.18 46.14 16.46
C ASP A 575 -1.49 44.88 17.00
N LYS A 576 -0.22 44.74 16.65
CA LYS A 576 0.56 43.51 16.81
C LYS A 576 1.69 43.75 17.80
N GLU A 577 1.75 42.94 18.85
CA GLU A 577 2.85 42.96 19.81
C GLU A 577 3.66 41.68 19.68
N MET A 578 4.96 41.83 19.42
CA MET A 578 5.88 40.71 19.34
C MET A 578 6.34 40.32 20.75
N VAL A 579 6.15 39.06 21.10
CA VAL A 579 6.48 38.53 22.41
C VAL A 579 7.51 37.40 22.25
N LEU A 580 8.62 37.48 22.97
CA LEU A 580 9.63 36.42 22.99
C LEU A 580 9.40 35.51 24.21
N GLU A 581 9.64 34.21 24.04
CA GLU A 581 9.58 33.26 25.15
C GLU A 581 10.49 33.71 26.33
N GLY A 582 9.90 33.79 27.52
CA GLY A 582 10.53 34.29 28.74
C GLY A 582 10.46 35.80 28.96
N GLN A 583 9.93 36.56 28.00
CA GLN A 583 9.70 38.01 28.09
C GLN A 583 8.21 38.36 27.95
N GLU A 584 7.33 37.43 28.33
CA GLU A 584 5.89 37.61 28.17
C GLU A 584 5.33 38.60 29.20
N PRO A 585 4.54 39.59 28.76
CA PRO A 585 3.92 40.54 29.66
C PRO A 585 2.82 39.90 30.52
N PRO A 586 2.47 40.46 31.70
CA PRO A 586 1.46 39.87 32.60
C PRO A 586 0.11 39.64 31.93
N HIS A 587 -0.36 40.59 31.13
CA HIS A 587 -1.65 40.54 30.43
C HIS A 587 -1.72 39.39 29.40
N PHE A 588 -0.58 38.94 28.85
CA PHE A 588 -0.54 37.79 27.95
C PHE A 588 -0.91 36.50 28.70
N TRP A 589 -0.39 36.34 29.92
CA TRP A 589 -0.73 35.18 30.75
C TRP A 589 -2.14 35.24 31.29
N GLU A 590 -2.65 36.42 31.65
CA GLU A 590 -4.04 36.61 32.07
C GLU A 590 -5.01 36.17 30.96
N ALA A 591 -4.74 36.56 29.71
CA ALA A 591 -5.54 36.15 28.56
C ALA A 591 -5.56 34.62 28.33
N LEU A 592 -4.50 33.90 28.72
CA LEU A 592 -4.39 32.44 28.63
C LEU A 592 -4.90 31.69 29.88
N GLY A 593 -5.50 32.40 30.84
CA GLY A 593 -5.99 31.79 32.08
C GLY A 593 -4.88 31.47 33.10
N GLY A 594 -3.76 32.19 33.04
CA GLY A 594 -2.61 32.05 33.94
C GLY A 594 -1.44 31.25 33.34
N ARG A 595 -0.36 31.15 34.12
CA ARG A 595 0.84 30.38 33.74
C ARG A 595 0.63 28.89 33.98
N ALA A 596 1.02 28.07 33.02
CA ALA A 596 1.03 26.63 33.13
C ALA A 596 2.29 26.06 32.45
N PRO A 597 2.78 24.88 32.86
CA PRO A 597 3.88 24.21 32.17
C PRO A 597 3.48 23.83 30.75
N TYR A 598 4.40 24.00 29.81
CA TYR A 598 4.25 23.63 28.41
C TYR A 598 5.55 22.99 27.87
N PRO A 599 5.49 22.21 26.78
CA PRO A 599 6.66 21.50 26.25
C PRO A 599 7.78 22.44 25.77
N SER A 600 9.02 22.20 26.23
CA SER A 600 10.19 23.03 25.94
C SER A 600 11.45 22.29 25.47
N ASP A 601 11.37 20.97 25.26
CA ASP A 601 12.50 20.17 24.79
C ASP A 601 12.92 20.55 23.37
N LYS A 602 14.22 20.75 23.15
CA LYS A 602 14.77 21.05 21.82
C LYS A 602 14.54 19.88 20.87
N ARG A 603 13.71 20.07 19.83
CA ARG A 603 13.62 19.10 18.72
C ARG A 603 14.91 19.14 17.90
N ALA A 604 15.70 18.07 17.95
CA ALA A 604 16.67 17.78 16.90
C ALA A 604 15.90 17.32 15.65
N GLY A 605 15.61 18.24 14.72
CA GLY A 605 15.25 17.98 13.31
C GLY A 605 14.36 16.76 13.03
N ARG A 606 13.29 16.55 13.80
CA ARG A 606 12.28 15.51 13.54
C ARG A 606 11.16 16.13 12.71
N GLU A 607 10.93 15.62 11.50
CA GLU A 607 9.60 15.71 10.88
C GLU A 607 8.63 14.94 11.79
N VAL A 608 7.61 15.64 12.29
CA VAL A 608 6.62 15.06 13.20
C VAL A 608 5.33 14.82 12.44
N VAL A 609 5.07 13.54 12.20
CA VAL A 609 3.73 13.00 11.92
C VAL A 609 2.83 13.33 13.12
N SER A 610 1.67 13.92 12.85
CA SER A 610 0.70 14.38 13.83
C SER A 610 0.22 13.25 14.75
N SER A 611 0.63 13.31 16.02
CA SER A 611 0.07 12.49 17.09
C SER A 611 -1.17 13.18 17.67
N THR A 612 -2.32 12.96 17.05
CA THR A 612 -3.63 13.13 17.69
C THR A 612 -4.48 11.93 17.28
N ARG A 613 -4.47 10.87 18.11
CA ARG A 613 -5.46 9.79 18.00
C ARG A 613 -6.68 10.11 18.89
N PRO A 614 -7.90 9.82 18.43
CA PRO A 614 -9.09 9.81 19.26
C PRO A 614 -9.07 8.61 20.23
N ARG A 615 -9.62 8.80 21.44
CA ARG A 615 -10.00 7.71 22.32
C ARG A 615 -11.16 6.94 21.67
N PRO A 616 -11.17 5.60 21.64
CA PRO A 616 -12.37 4.86 21.25
C PRO A 616 -13.46 5.14 22.28
N GLY A 617 -14.58 5.71 21.86
CA GLY A 617 -15.81 5.68 22.65
C GLY A 617 -16.34 4.24 22.71
N PRO A 618 -17.15 3.88 23.73
CA PRO A 618 -17.69 2.54 23.85
C PRO A 618 -18.64 2.28 22.67
N LEU A 619 -18.36 1.26 21.87
CA LEU A 619 -19.33 0.73 20.93
C LEU A 619 -20.31 -0.11 21.74
N CYS A 620 -21.54 0.37 21.86
CA CYS A 620 -22.68 -0.42 22.33
C CYS A 620 -22.81 -1.66 21.43
N GLY A 621 -22.62 -2.85 22.02
CA GLY A 621 -23.00 -4.11 21.38
C GLY A 621 -24.52 -4.25 21.33
N PRO A 622 -25.05 -5.10 20.44
CA PRO A 622 -26.46 -5.42 20.44
C PRO A 622 -26.78 -6.32 21.64
N ASP A 623 -27.61 -5.83 22.55
CA ASP A 623 -28.22 -6.62 23.61
C ASP A 623 -29.15 -7.68 22.99
N LEU A 624 -28.75 -8.94 23.07
CA LEU A 624 -29.64 -10.10 22.96
C LEU A 624 -29.67 -10.77 24.35
N PRO A 625 -30.85 -11.01 24.93
CA PRO A 625 -30.95 -11.49 26.29
C PRO A 625 -30.58 -12.98 26.37
N VAL A 626 -29.72 -13.28 27.34
CA VAL A 626 -29.39 -14.63 27.80
C VAL A 626 -30.59 -15.21 28.54
N ALA A 627 -31.20 -16.26 28.01
CA ALA A 627 -32.01 -17.21 28.77
C ALA A 627 -31.24 -18.53 28.83
N GLY A 628 -30.56 -18.77 29.95
CA GLY A 628 -30.03 -20.08 30.30
C GLY A 628 -31.01 -20.78 31.24
N GLY A 629 -31.17 -22.10 31.08
CA GLY A 629 -31.83 -22.93 32.09
C GLY A 629 -32.69 -24.05 31.53
N SER A 630 -32.01 -25.10 31.08
CA SER A 630 -32.44 -26.50 30.95
C SER A 630 -33.52 -26.98 31.93
N CYS A 631 -34.49 -27.75 31.44
CA CYS A 631 -35.00 -29.00 32.05
C CYS A 631 -35.91 -29.74 31.05
N GLU A 632 -35.55 -30.98 30.72
CA GLU A 632 -36.37 -32.06 30.16
C GLU A 632 -36.64 -33.09 31.30
N PRO A 633 -37.47 -34.17 31.17
CA PRO A 633 -38.46 -34.53 30.14
C PRO A 633 -39.76 -35.23 30.68
N VAL A 634 -40.60 -35.73 29.74
CA VAL A 634 -41.60 -36.84 29.79
C VAL A 634 -42.95 -36.64 30.52
N GLU A 635 -44.08 -36.69 29.79
CA GLU A 635 -45.03 -37.83 29.74
C GLU A 635 -46.35 -37.52 29.00
N ALA A 636 -46.96 -38.60 28.52
CA ALA A 636 -47.99 -38.69 27.50
C ALA A 636 -49.43 -38.46 28.00
N GLY A 637 -50.34 -38.18 27.06
CA GLY A 637 -51.76 -38.50 27.25
C GLY A 637 -52.74 -37.71 26.38
N GLY A 638 -53.58 -38.44 25.62
CA GLY A 638 -54.96 -38.01 25.34
C GLY A 638 -55.34 -37.79 23.88
N ARG A 639 -56.20 -38.68 23.36
CA ARG A 639 -56.73 -38.76 21.99
C ARG A 639 -58.03 -37.96 21.79
N GLY A 640 -58.36 -37.71 20.52
CA GLY A 640 -59.73 -37.67 19.96
C GLY A 640 -60.20 -36.27 19.53
N LEU A 641 -60.85 -36.02 18.39
CA LEU A 641 -61.50 -36.81 17.31
C LEU A 641 -61.57 -35.89 16.06
N GLY A 642 -61.52 -36.44 14.84
CA GLY A 642 -61.82 -35.72 13.58
C GLY A 642 -63.35 -35.66 13.31
N PRO A 643 -63.85 -35.51 12.04
CA PRO A 643 -63.17 -35.27 10.76
C PRO A 643 -63.84 -34.18 9.86
N GLY A 644 -63.27 -33.88 8.70
CA GLY A 644 -63.97 -33.16 7.61
C GLY A 644 -63.02 -32.71 6.47
N VAL A 645 -63.25 -33.23 5.26
CA VAL A 645 -62.38 -33.22 4.06
C VAL A 645 -62.82 -32.08 3.07
N PRO A 646 -62.31 -31.97 1.82
CA PRO A 646 -61.54 -30.80 1.33
C PRO A 646 -62.24 -30.02 0.19
N GLU A 647 -61.79 -28.80 -0.14
CA GLU A 647 -61.93 -28.25 -1.50
C GLU A 647 -60.76 -27.30 -1.84
N ASP A 648 -60.35 -27.39 -3.10
CA ASP A 648 -59.28 -26.67 -3.83
C ASP A 648 -59.88 -26.46 -5.25
N PRO A 649 -59.41 -25.58 -6.15
CA PRO A 649 -58.94 -24.18 -6.09
C PRO A 649 -59.84 -23.30 -7.03
N PRO A 650 -59.43 -22.09 -7.52
CA PRO A 650 -58.69 -22.03 -8.79
C PRO A 650 -57.71 -20.85 -9.00
N ARG A 651 -57.02 -20.92 -10.15
CA ARG A 651 -55.91 -20.10 -10.69
C ARG A 651 -56.36 -18.89 -11.54
N ARG A 652 -55.35 -18.05 -11.88
CA ARG A 652 -55.18 -17.10 -13.03
C ARG A 652 -55.92 -15.76 -12.87
N GLU A 653 -55.38 -14.60 -13.28
CA GLU A 653 -54.83 -14.25 -14.61
C GLU A 653 -53.76 -13.12 -14.59
N GLU A 654 -52.95 -13.09 -15.65
CA GLU A 654 -52.17 -11.92 -16.12
C GLU A 654 -53.09 -10.82 -16.67
N PRO A 655 -52.56 -9.64 -17.06
CA PRO A 655 -52.54 -9.39 -18.51
C PRO A 655 -51.33 -8.60 -19.04
N GLY A 656 -51.01 -8.86 -20.31
CA GLY A 656 -50.09 -8.08 -21.14
C GLY A 656 -50.78 -7.24 -22.23
N HIS A 657 -50.10 -6.13 -22.56
CA HIS A 657 -49.95 -5.40 -23.84
C HIS A 657 -51.13 -4.99 -24.76
N ALA A 658 -51.10 -3.71 -25.19
CA ALA A 658 -51.17 -3.16 -26.58
C ALA A 658 -51.65 -1.66 -26.55
N TYR A 659 -51.35 -0.69 -27.42
CA TYR A 659 -50.46 -0.44 -28.57
C TYR A 659 -50.59 1.07 -29.00
N ARG A 660 -49.50 1.71 -29.51
CA ARG A 660 -49.38 2.82 -30.53
C ARG A 660 -50.15 4.16 -30.35
N ALA A 661 -49.78 5.33 -30.93
CA ALA A 661 -48.70 5.85 -31.79
C ALA A 661 -48.78 7.41 -31.78
N GLY A 662 -47.71 8.12 -32.17
CA GLY A 662 -47.78 9.56 -32.48
C GLY A 662 -46.43 10.18 -32.88
N GLN A 663 -46.31 10.58 -34.15
CA GLN A 663 -45.13 11.09 -34.87
C GLN A 663 -44.76 12.55 -34.52
N ALA A 664 -43.47 12.91 -34.66
CA ALA A 664 -42.99 14.08 -35.43
C ALA A 664 -41.44 14.13 -35.46
N GLY A 665 -40.82 14.08 -36.65
CA GLY A 665 -39.48 14.64 -36.91
C GLY A 665 -39.59 16.13 -37.29
N PRO A 666 -38.65 16.77 -38.02
CA PRO A 666 -37.33 16.32 -38.49
C PRO A 666 -36.20 17.38 -38.32
N ARG A 667 -34.93 17.03 -38.62
CA ARG A 667 -34.07 17.69 -39.63
C ARG A 667 -32.61 17.23 -39.52
N ALA A 668 -32.10 16.77 -40.66
CA ALA A 668 -30.71 16.47 -40.92
C ALA A 668 -29.95 17.71 -41.42
N SER A 669 -28.64 17.78 -41.19
CA SER A 669 -27.68 18.27 -42.19
C SER A 669 -26.23 17.94 -41.80
N HIS A 670 -25.56 17.27 -42.73
CA HIS A 670 -24.13 16.95 -42.79
C HIS A 670 -23.22 18.20 -42.79
N LEU A 671 -22.00 18.04 -42.26
CA LEU A 671 -20.75 18.72 -42.68
C LEU A 671 -19.58 17.85 -42.17
N HIS A 672 -18.97 17.02 -43.01
CA HIS A 672 -17.72 17.26 -43.75
C HIS A 672 -16.51 17.52 -42.83
N TRP A 673 -15.78 16.45 -42.48
CA TRP A 673 -14.43 16.54 -41.91
C TRP A 673 -13.41 16.45 -43.04
N MET A 674 -12.67 17.54 -43.22
CA MET A 674 -11.49 17.61 -44.09
C MET A 674 -10.39 16.69 -43.58
N VAL A 675 -9.86 15.87 -44.48
CA VAL A 675 -8.63 15.10 -44.33
C VAL A 675 -7.45 16.02 -44.65
N PRO A 676 -6.46 16.21 -43.76
CA PRO A 676 -5.15 16.71 -44.16
C PRO A 676 -4.28 15.54 -44.61
N HIS A 677 -3.96 15.52 -45.91
CA HIS A 677 -2.90 14.72 -46.49
C HIS A 677 -1.56 15.02 -45.79
N LEU A 678 -0.96 14.01 -45.15
CA LEU A 678 0.46 14.00 -44.80
C LEU A 678 1.18 13.19 -45.88
N GLY A 679 2.04 13.88 -46.64
CA GLY A 679 2.93 13.30 -47.63
C GLY A 679 4.09 12.53 -46.98
N PRO A 680 4.77 11.67 -47.75
CA PRO A 680 5.78 10.75 -47.25
C PRO A 680 7.09 11.48 -46.91
N LEU A 681 7.61 11.23 -45.70
CA LEU A 681 8.96 11.63 -45.31
C LEU A 681 9.99 10.65 -45.89
N GLN A 682 10.96 11.27 -46.54
CA GLN A 682 12.05 10.72 -47.33
C GLN A 682 13.10 10.05 -46.43
N MET A 683 13.56 8.86 -46.82
CA MET A 683 14.74 8.20 -46.26
C MET A 683 15.99 8.91 -46.76
N ASP A 684 16.91 9.27 -45.86
CA ASP A 684 18.30 9.56 -46.19
C ASP A 684 19.18 8.40 -45.70
N GLU A 685 19.71 7.67 -46.68
CA GLU A 685 20.90 6.82 -46.57
C GLU A 685 22.18 7.66 -46.72
N GLN A 686 23.29 7.10 -46.23
CA GLN A 686 24.71 7.51 -46.27
C GLN A 686 25.20 8.04 -44.92
N SER A 687 26.22 7.46 -44.29
CA SER A 687 27.49 7.06 -44.90
C SER A 687 28.19 5.89 -44.20
N VAL A 688 28.77 5.04 -45.05
CA VAL A 688 29.81 4.03 -44.79
C VAL A 688 31.14 4.70 -44.42
N LEU A 689 31.77 4.25 -43.34
CA LEU A 689 33.19 3.85 -43.23
C LEU A 689 33.45 3.15 -41.89
#